data_AF-A0A1C6EWE5-F1
#
_entry.id   AF-A0A1C6EWE5-F1
#
_cell.length_a   1.000
_cell.length_b   1.000
_cell.length_c   1.000
_cell.angle_alpha   90.00
_cell.angle_beta   90.00
_cell.angle_gamma   90.00
#
_symmetry.space_group_name_H-M   'P 1'
#
loop_
_entity.id
_entity.type
_entity.pdbx_description
1 polymer ?
#
loop_
_entity_poly.entity_id
_entity_poly.type
_entity_poly.pdbx_seq_one_letter_code
_entity_poly.pdbx_strand_id
1 'polypeptide(L)'
;MRKWKRVLSILLMGAMLAGNVFVAAPETVRAEETAANRKGFIECKLADSDGRATYLGSWGGNVGDVCNITWTGPEANQEWEFREINTGVYTLVKVDSQKVLTALEDFTVGQRDLIENAASQQWIFVEDGEGYYRIKNVGTGLYLTTKRMAPQNDGMGQEKEIILTESAESDAQLWKPVSSGYIVSGIAWNNEKLYAAVDGGNITAGTRIITWTGPEGNQKMVFRKIDETEYYQILNFDSNGKLALQAKDDGEIVLENSDETNQYQQWDFEEVDNTGTYRIKNAGNEQYFTTPRKETSADRYSVVRTEELEMGSASQLWTLEGAVLGEMVHPEVKVTGITITSATEVTVGQILDLTATVEPTDATNPEVAWSIQEGTDVLTLEGSTLTAVKPGTATVVATAADGSGVTAFAEITVNPVMATGIEISGAPATMTIGTSEKLTAVVTPESTTNKAVTWQSSDEDVVVVENGLVTAKSVGDATITATTADGSDKSAQVTITVKEQEYTVSVTNGQLISDKTSFKAGEQAAVKADDPADGKKFAYWKDTNNNQILCYRPDYSFYVMYDMALEACYVDDDAEVEKGPTITCTSLYDAGTGKMKFTVNRSLPGGYTIIRHGVLITQDESVAYSDNFVHGTAEVKRATAKDNTLLGTYVVNFKCNLGDVWYSRGYVEYSYTDADGNEQTDIMYSNTAVCVAK
;
A
#
# COMPACT_ATOMS: atom_id res chain seq x y z
N MET A 1 -41.70 -48.69 17.85
CA MET A 1 -42.40 -48.34 16.59
C MET A 1 -41.33 -47.88 15.61
N ARG A 2 -40.72 -48.77 14.82
CA ARG A 2 -41.16 -49.24 13.49
C ARG A 2 -41.47 -48.10 12.52
N LYS A 3 -40.55 -47.94 11.56
CA LYS A 3 -40.59 -47.16 10.30
C LYS A 3 -40.50 -45.65 10.55
N TRP A 4 -39.42 -44.97 10.17
CA TRP A 4 -38.83 -44.94 8.84
C TRP A 4 -37.30 -45.03 8.86
N LYS A 5 -36.78 -46.14 8.31
CA LYS A 5 -35.44 -46.28 7.75
C LYS A 5 -35.53 -45.84 6.28
N ARG A 6 -34.91 -44.72 5.91
CA ARG A 6 -34.23 -44.43 4.65
C ARG A 6 -33.88 -42.93 4.65
N VAL A 7 -32.65 -42.63 4.21
CA VAL A 7 -31.95 -41.33 4.24
C VAL A 7 -31.08 -41.11 5.50
N LEU A 8 -30.12 -42.01 5.69
CA LEU A 8 -28.87 -41.73 6.43
C LEU A 8 -27.81 -42.73 5.96
N SER A 9 -27.17 -42.42 4.84
CA SER A 9 -25.94 -43.02 4.34
C SER A 9 -25.33 -41.96 3.43
N ILE A 10 -24.02 -41.75 3.53
CA ILE A 10 -23.22 -40.58 3.09
C ILE A 10 -23.04 -39.59 4.26
N LEU A 11 -22.18 -39.93 5.23
CA LEU A 11 -20.70 -39.81 5.24
C LEU A 11 -20.28 -38.52 5.95
N LEU A 12 -20.20 -38.60 7.28
CA LEU A 12 -19.20 -37.86 8.03
C LEU A 12 -18.80 -38.66 9.27
N MET A 13 -17.51 -38.63 9.57
CA MET A 13 -16.79 -39.12 10.74
C MET A 13 -16.33 -40.58 10.75
N GLY A 14 -15.04 -40.72 10.44
CA GLY A 14 -14.21 -41.87 10.75
C GLY A 14 -12.73 -41.52 10.59
N ALA A 15 -12.26 -40.45 11.26
CA ALA A 15 -10.84 -40.22 11.47
C ALA A 15 -10.39 -40.97 12.73
N MET A 16 -9.46 -41.91 12.60
CA MET A 16 -8.30 -42.08 13.49
C MET A 16 -7.42 -43.27 13.07
N LEU A 17 -6.21 -42.92 12.62
CA LEU A 17 -4.89 -43.51 12.93
C LEU A 17 -4.51 -44.96 12.51
N ALA A 18 -3.26 -45.03 12.01
CA ALA A 18 -2.40 -46.16 11.64
C ALA A 18 -2.79 -46.88 10.33
N GLY A 19 -1.91 -47.14 9.37
CA GLY A 19 -0.45 -47.04 9.26
C GLY A 19 -0.04 -47.84 8.01
N ASN A 20 1.11 -47.48 7.43
CA ASN A 20 1.82 -48.17 6.36
C ASN A 20 1.24 -48.09 4.93
N VAL A 21 1.94 -47.24 4.18
CA VAL A 21 2.26 -47.28 2.75
C VAL A 21 2.25 -48.70 2.18
N PHE A 22 1.33 -48.96 1.25
CA PHE A 22 1.50 -49.93 0.17
C PHE A 22 1.42 -49.16 -1.14
N VAL A 23 2.55 -49.06 -1.83
CA VAL A 23 2.65 -48.60 -3.21
C VAL A 23 1.96 -49.66 -4.07
N ALA A 24 0.78 -49.36 -4.60
CA ALA A 24 0.18 -50.15 -5.67
C ALA A 24 0.90 -49.80 -6.97
N ALA A 25 1.57 -50.79 -7.55
CA ALA A 25 2.13 -50.70 -8.90
C ALA A 25 1.01 -50.42 -9.92
N PRO A 26 1.21 -49.53 -10.91
CA PRO A 26 0.25 -49.40 -12.00
C PRO A 26 0.34 -50.61 -12.91
N GLU A 27 -0.81 -51.15 -13.26
CA GLU A 27 -1.00 -52.22 -14.24
C GLU A 27 -0.35 -51.86 -15.59
N THR A 28 0.38 -52.83 -16.14
CA THR A 28 0.89 -52.83 -17.51
C THR A 28 -0.28 -52.79 -18.50
N VAL A 29 -0.60 -51.61 -19.02
CA VAL A 29 -1.36 -51.47 -20.26
C VAL A 29 -0.39 -51.72 -21.42
N ARG A 30 -0.46 -52.92 -22.01
CA ARG A 30 0.06 -53.17 -23.35
C ARG A 30 -0.74 -52.31 -24.33
N ALA A 31 -0.17 -51.19 -24.74
CA ALA A 31 -0.58 -50.49 -25.95
C ALA A 31 0.33 -50.97 -27.09
N GLU A 32 -0.18 -51.90 -27.90
CA GLU A 32 0.24 -52.00 -29.29
C GLU A 32 -0.25 -50.72 -29.99
N GLU A 33 0.54 -49.65 -29.96
CA GLU A 33 0.36 -48.51 -30.87
C GLU A 33 1.47 -48.53 -31.93
N THR A 34 0.99 -48.72 -33.15
CA THR A 34 1.69 -48.72 -34.43
C THR A 34 2.70 -47.58 -34.57
N ALA A 35 3.87 -47.92 -35.15
CA ALA A 35 5.05 -47.09 -35.42
C ALA A 35 4.84 -45.87 -36.36
N ALA A 36 3.68 -45.22 -36.35
CA ALA A 36 3.28 -44.19 -37.32
C ALA A 36 3.36 -42.74 -36.80
N ASN A 37 3.83 -42.49 -35.57
CA ASN A 37 3.98 -41.13 -35.01
C ASN A 37 5.43 -40.81 -34.55
N ARG A 38 6.44 -41.33 -35.27
CA ARG A 38 7.82 -40.87 -35.07
C ARG A 38 7.98 -39.50 -35.72
N LYS A 39 7.70 -38.43 -34.99
CA LYS A 39 8.17 -37.09 -35.32
C LYS A 39 9.69 -37.05 -35.06
N GLY A 40 10.49 -37.33 -36.08
CA GLY A 40 11.94 -37.07 -36.13
C GLY A 40 12.20 -36.59 -37.54
N PHE A 41 12.97 -35.54 -37.82
CA PHE A 41 14.34 -35.30 -37.38
C PHE A 41 14.56 -33.79 -37.20
N ILE A 42 15.31 -33.39 -36.16
CA ILE A 42 15.78 -32.00 -35.96
C ILE A 42 17.30 -32.08 -35.94
N GLU A 43 17.96 -31.61 -36.99
CA GLU A 43 19.42 -31.49 -37.02
C GLU A 43 19.83 -30.14 -36.44
N CYS A 44 20.45 -30.18 -35.27
CA CYS A 44 20.91 -29.00 -34.56
C CYS A 44 22.39 -29.10 -34.19
N LYS A 45 23.04 -27.93 -34.19
CA LYS A 45 24.30 -27.70 -33.51
C LYS A 45 24.01 -27.11 -32.13
N LEU A 46 24.86 -27.39 -31.15
CA LEU A 46 24.77 -26.77 -29.82
C LEU A 46 25.90 -25.75 -29.69
N ALA A 47 25.56 -24.47 -29.78
CA ALA A 47 26.51 -23.37 -29.63
C ALA A 47 26.61 -22.94 -28.16
N ASP A 48 27.83 -22.63 -27.71
CA ASP A 48 28.05 -22.00 -26.40
C ASP A 48 27.85 -20.47 -26.47
N SER A 49 27.69 -19.85 -25.30
CA SER A 49 27.41 -18.42 -25.08
C SER A 49 28.58 -17.47 -25.38
N ASP A 50 29.81 -17.96 -25.56
CA ASP A 50 31.02 -17.15 -25.71
C ASP A 50 31.10 -16.37 -27.05
N GLY A 51 30.02 -16.37 -27.85
CA GLY A 51 29.88 -15.56 -29.08
C GLY A 51 30.82 -15.96 -30.22
N ARG A 52 31.57 -17.05 -30.05
CA ARG A 52 32.32 -17.73 -31.12
C ARG A 52 31.61 -19.04 -31.40
N ALA A 53 31.34 -19.34 -32.66
CA ALA A 53 30.64 -20.54 -33.10
C ALA A 53 31.42 -21.83 -32.76
N THR A 54 31.49 -22.20 -31.48
CA THR A 54 32.02 -23.47 -31.02
C THR A 54 30.87 -24.43 -30.79
N TYR A 55 30.95 -25.61 -31.39
CA TYR A 55 29.85 -26.56 -31.42
C TYR A 55 30.21 -27.86 -30.71
N LEU A 56 29.26 -28.50 -30.04
CA LEU A 56 29.45 -29.82 -29.44
C LEU A 56 29.81 -30.86 -30.50
N GLY A 57 31.03 -31.40 -30.49
CA GLY A 57 31.47 -32.40 -31.48
C GLY A 57 32.55 -33.35 -30.97
N SER A 58 33.07 -34.20 -31.86
CA SER A 58 34.13 -35.17 -31.55
C SER A 58 35.49 -34.78 -32.13
N TRP A 59 36.56 -34.98 -31.35
CA TRP A 59 37.93 -34.69 -31.79
C TRP A 59 38.35 -35.49 -33.04
N GLY A 60 38.81 -34.80 -34.09
CA GLY A 60 39.40 -35.40 -35.29
C GLY A 60 38.50 -36.35 -36.09
N GLY A 61 37.17 -36.28 -35.92
CA GLY A 61 36.23 -37.21 -36.55
C GLY A 61 36.34 -38.66 -36.04
N ASN A 62 37.00 -38.87 -34.88
CA ASN A 62 37.11 -40.20 -34.30
C ASN A 62 35.75 -40.70 -33.82
N VAL A 63 35.32 -41.86 -34.34
CA VAL A 63 34.08 -42.56 -33.98
C VAL A 63 34.22 -43.37 -32.67
N GLY A 64 35.27 -43.08 -31.90
CA GLY A 64 35.62 -43.76 -30.66
C GLY A 64 34.68 -43.47 -29.50
N ASP A 65 34.96 -44.09 -28.36
CA ASP A 65 34.11 -44.03 -27.15
C ASP A 65 34.37 -42.81 -26.26
N VAL A 66 35.35 -41.99 -26.64
CA VAL A 66 35.82 -40.85 -25.85
C VAL A 66 36.03 -39.65 -26.76
N CYS A 67 35.68 -38.47 -26.23
CA CYS A 67 35.98 -37.10 -26.67
C CYS A 67 34.77 -36.32 -27.22
N ASN A 68 34.03 -35.65 -26.33
CA ASN A 68 33.17 -34.52 -26.67
C ASN A 68 33.89 -33.21 -26.30
N ILE A 69 34.30 -32.45 -27.31
CA ILE A 69 35.04 -31.19 -27.20
C ILE A 69 34.27 -30.14 -28.03
N THR A 70 34.31 -28.85 -27.66
CA THR A 70 33.80 -27.79 -28.54
C THR A 70 34.94 -27.17 -29.37
N TRP A 71 34.70 -26.95 -30.66
CA TRP A 71 35.63 -26.21 -31.53
C TRP A 71 34.89 -25.47 -32.67
N THR A 72 35.58 -24.53 -33.32
CA THR A 72 35.08 -23.63 -34.38
C THR A 72 35.13 -24.22 -35.80
N GLY A 73 33.98 -24.32 -36.47
CA GLY A 73 33.87 -24.60 -37.92
C GLY A 73 32.81 -25.67 -38.22
N PRO A 74 32.01 -25.56 -39.30
CA PRO A 74 30.87 -26.44 -39.55
C PRO A 74 31.31 -27.80 -40.12
N GLU A 75 31.41 -28.83 -39.28
CA GLU A 75 31.68 -30.20 -39.72
C GLU A 75 30.56 -31.17 -39.29
N ALA A 76 30.33 -32.24 -40.07
CA ALA A 76 29.26 -33.22 -39.83
C ALA A 76 29.37 -33.93 -38.47
N ASN A 77 30.55 -33.91 -37.85
CA ASN A 77 30.80 -34.48 -36.52
C ASN A 77 30.34 -33.58 -35.36
N GLN A 78 29.67 -32.46 -35.65
CA GLN A 78 29.10 -31.51 -34.69
C GLN A 78 27.56 -31.45 -34.75
N GLU A 79 26.94 -32.33 -35.53
CA GLU A 79 25.51 -32.35 -35.76
C GLU A 79 24.84 -33.42 -34.90
N TRP A 80 23.77 -33.01 -34.23
CA TRP A 80 23.00 -33.85 -33.33
C TRP A 80 21.53 -33.83 -33.72
N GLU A 81 20.94 -35.01 -33.76
CA GLU A 81 19.52 -35.23 -33.84
C GLU A 81 18.92 -35.25 -32.43
N PHE A 82 17.93 -34.40 -32.18
CA PHE A 82 17.20 -34.40 -30.91
C PHE A 82 15.98 -35.32 -31.04
N ARG A 83 16.07 -36.52 -30.45
CA ARG A 83 14.96 -37.48 -30.41
C ARG A 83 14.18 -37.31 -29.12
N GLU A 84 12.96 -36.80 -29.19
CA GLU A 84 12.04 -36.78 -28.05
C GLU A 84 11.62 -38.22 -27.70
N ILE A 85 11.87 -38.64 -26.46
CA ILE A 85 11.50 -39.98 -25.97
C ILE A 85 10.25 -39.91 -25.08
N ASN A 86 10.12 -38.85 -24.29
CA ASN A 86 8.93 -38.48 -23.52
C ASN A 86 8.75 -36.96 -23.63
N THR A 87 7.57 -36.46 -23.27
CA THR A 87 7.28 -35.01 -23.27
C THR A 87 8.39 -34.22 -22.56
N GLY A 88 9.17 -33.47 -23.35
CA GLY A 88 10.30 -32.65 -22.90
C GLY A 88 11.55 -33.39 -22.41
N VAL A 89 11.69 -34.68 -22.74
CA VAL A 89 12.89 -35.49 -22.47
C VAL A 89 13.44 -36.02 -23.79
N TYR A 90 14.70 -35.71 -24.04
CA TYR A 90 15.37 -35.97 -25.31
C TYR A 90 16.56 -36.92 -25.16
N THR A 91 16.83 -37.67 -26.21
CA THR A 91 18.14 -38.28 -26.45
C THR A 91 18.79 -37.61 -27.65
N LEU A 92 20.05 -37.21 -27.48
CA LEU A 92 20.83 -36.54 -28.50
C LEU A 92 21.62 -37.60 -29.27
N VAL A 93 21.27 -37.80 -30.53
CA VAL A 93 21.89 -38.81 -31.41
C VAL A 93 22.80 -38.11 -32.39
N LYS A 94 24.07 -38.49 -32.43
CA LYS A 94 25.03 -37.87 -33.33
C LYS A 94 24.79 -38.33 -34.77
N VAL A 95 24.76 -37.39 -35.71
CA VAL A 95 24.36 -37.66 -37.10
C VAL A 95 25.34 -38.60 -37.80
N ASP A 96 26.65 -38.35 -37.66
CA ASP A 96 27.72 -39.10 -38.35
C ASP A 96 27.85 -40.57 -37.94
N SER A 97 27.55 -40.89 -36.68
CA SER A 97 27.92 -42.16 -36.03
C SER A 97 26.71 -42.91 -35.47
N GLN A 98 25.56 -42.24 -35.35
CA GLN A 98 24.35 -42.77 -34.73
C GLN A 98 24.50 -43.16 -33.24
N LYS A 99 25.63 -42.81 -32.61
CA LYS A 99 25.85 -42.91 -31.17
C LYS A 99 25.09 -41.81 -30.43
N VAL A 100 24.83 -41.99 -29.14
CA VAL A 100 24.08 -41.04 -28.32
C VAL A 100 24.92 -40.39 -27.25
N LEU A 101 24.62 -39.13 -26.95
CA LEU A 101 25.25 -38.38 -25.87
C LEU A 101 24.91 -39.03 -24.53
N THR A 102 25.94 -39.48 -23.82
CA THR A 102 25.81 -40.27 -22.59
C THR A 102 26.61 -39.61 -21.46
N ALA A 103 25.95 -39.38 -20.32
CA ALA A 103 26.61 -39.00 -19.08
C ALA A 103 27.42 -40.19 -18.54
N LEU A 104 28.69 -39.94 -18.22
CA LEU A 104 29.62 -40.93 -17.69
C LEU A 104 29.76 -40.80 -16.16
N GLU A 105 30.22 -41.87 -15.51
CA GLU A 105 30.35 -41.93 -14.04
C GLU A 105 31.38 -40.93 -13.47
N ASP A 106 32.30 -40.43 -14.31
CA ASP A 106 33.33 -39.46 -13.95
C ASP A 106 32.87 -37.99 -14.12
N PHE A 107 31.56 -37.76 -14.27
CA PHE A 107 30.94 -36.46 -14.51
C PHE A 107 31.37 -35.80 -15.84
N THR A 108 31.84 -36.60 -16.80
CA THR A 108 32.05 -36.16 -18.18
C THR A 108 30.94 -36.70 -19.09
N VAL A 109 31.01 -36.39 -20.38
CA VAL A 109 30.10 -36.92 -21.40
C VAL A 109 30.87 -37.68 -22.49
N GLY A 110 30.26 -38.75 -22.99
CA GLY A 110 30.79 -39.56 -24.09
C GLY A 110 29.73 -39.91 -25.12
N GLN A 111 30.15 -40.57 -26.20
CA GLN A 111 29.28 -41.13 -27.23
C GLN A 111 29.23 -42.64 -27.06
N ARG A 112 28.03 -43.19 -26.82
CA ARG A 112 27.80 -44.63 -26.63
C ARG A 112 26.70 -45.13 -27.54
N ASP A 113 26.62 -46.44 -27.70
CA ASP A 113 25.45 -47.06 -28.33
C ASP A 113 24.19 -46.72 -27.50
N LEU A 114 23.06 -46.59 -28.19
CA LEU A 114 21.77 -46.35 -27.55
C LEU A 114 21.41 -47.53 -26.63
N ILE A 115 21.14 -47.21 -25.37
CA ILE A 115 20.59 -48.13 -24.37
C ILE A 115 19.18 -47.64 -24.06
N GLU A 116 18.18 -48.46 -24.40
CA GLU A 116 16.77 -48.08 -24.25
C GLU A 116 16.45 -47.72 -22.79
N ASN A 117 15.87 -46.54 -22.59
CA ASN A 117 15.46 -46.00 -21.28
C ASN A 117 16.60 -45.76 -20.26
N ALA A 118 17.86 -45.70 -20.68
CA ALA A 118 18.95 -45.32 -19.78
C ALA A 118 18.86 -43.84 -19.38
N ALA A 119 18.65 -43.55 -18.09
CA ALA A 119 18.57 -42.17 -17.57
C ALA A 119 19.85 -41.35 -17.84
N SER A 120 21.00 -42.01 -17.95
CA SER A 120 22.28 -41.36 -18.33
C SER A 120 22.32 -40.88 -19.79
N GLN A 121 21.41 -41.34 -20.64
CA GLN A 121 21.29 -40.95 -22.06
C GLN A 121 20.07 -40.04 -22.33
N GLN A 122 19.40 -39.60 -21.26
CA GLN A 122 18.22 -38.75 -21.31
C GLN A 122 18.54 -37.34 -20.81
N TRP A 123 18.05 -36.34 -21.54
CA TRP A 123 18.41 -34.94 -21.38
C TRP A 123 17.16 -34.05 -21.38
N ILE A 124 17.14 -33.09 -20.48
CA ILE A 124 16.09 -32.08 -20.31
C ILE A 124 16.68 -30.74 -20.71
N PHE A 125 15.96 -29.97 -21.52
CA PHE A 125 16.34 -28.60 -21.88
C PHE A 125 15.52 -27.65 -21.01
N VAL A 126 16.19 -26.78 -20.27
CA VAL A 126 15.57 -25.75 -19.43
C VAL A 126 15.81 -24.41 -20.09
N GLU A 127 14.76 -23.74 -20.59
CA GLU A 127 14.88 -22.44 -21.27
C GLU A 127 15.43 -21.37 -20.31
N ASP A 128 16.37 -20.56 -20.80
CA ASP A 128 17.01 -19.46 -20.05
C ASP A 128 16.88 -18.10 -20.77
N GLY A 129 15.89 -17.98 -21.68
CA GLY A 129 15.64 -16.78 -22.47
C GLY A 129 16.50 -16.67 -23.75
N GLU A 130 16.06 -15.83 -24.68
CA GLU A 130 16.74 -15.54 -25.97
C GLU A 130 17.12 -16.78 -26.83
N GLY A 131 16.41 -17.90 -26.61
CA GLY A 131 16.64 -19.19 -27.26
C GLY A 131 17.83 -19.99 -26.72
N TYR A 132 18.37 -19.61 -25.55
CA TYR A 132 19.37 -20.39 -24.82
C TYR A 132 18.70 -21.36 -23.84
N TYR A 133 19.37 -22.48 -23.60
CA TYR A 133 18.91 -23.56 -22.74
C TYR A 133 20.05 -24.05 -21.85
N ARG A 134 19.72 -24.40 -20.61
CA ARG A 134 20.58 -25.27 -19.78
C ARG A 134 20.17 -26.72 -20.01
N ILE A 135 21.13 -27.59 -20.32
CA ILE A 135 20.86 -28.99 -20.68
C ILE A 135 21.17 -29.89 -19.47
N LYS A 136 20.14 -30.44 -18.83
CA LYS A 136 20.23 -31.27 -17.62
C LYS A 136 20.17 -32.75 -17.97
N ASN A 137 21.07 -33.56 -17.40
CA ASN A 137 20.97 -35.02 -17.51
C ASN A 137 19.94 -35.57 -16.50
N VAL A 138 19.07 -36.48 -16.95
CA VAL A 138 18.03 -37.07 -16.09
C VAL A 138 18.63 -37.98 -15.01
N GLY A 139 19.66 -38.77 -15.34
CA GLY A 139 20.27 -39.72 -14.41
C GLY A 139 21.09 -39.08 -13.30
N THR A 140 21.85 -38.02 -13.62
CA THR A 140 22.72 -37.35 -12.64
C THR A 140 22.09 -36.11 -12.01
N GLY A 141 21.10 -35.48 -12.67
CA GLY A 141 20.54 -34.19 -12.26
C GLY A 141 21.47 -32.99 -12.49
N LEU A 142 22.61 -33.18 -13.16
CA LEU A 142 23.63 -32.16 -13.42
C LEU A 142 23.50 -31.57 -14.82
N TYR A 143 24.06 -30.38 -15.03
CA TYR A 143 23.98 -29.60 -16.26
C TYR A 143 25.24 -29.72 -17.11
N LEU A 144 25.05 -29.80 -18.43
CA LEU A 144 26.12 -29.78 -19.42
C LEU A 144 26.86 -28.44 -19.34
N THR A 145 28.17 -28.49 -19.09
CA THR A 145 28.98 -27.31 -18.77
C THR A 145 30.28 -27.34 -19.57
N THR A 146 30.63 -26.22 -20.19
CA THR A 146 31.93 -26.06 -20.85
C THR A 146 33.02 -25.72 -19.82
N LYS A 147 34.16 -26.42 -19.90
CA LYS A 147 35.33 -26.17 -19.05
C LYS A 147 36.53 -25.82 -19.93
N ARG A 148 37.12 -24.65 -19.72
CA ARG A 148 38.35 -24.24 -20.44
C ARG A 148 39.49 -25.20 -20.11
N MET A 149 40.13 -25.73 -21.15
CA MET A 149 41.37 -26.48 -21.00
C MET A 149 42.58 -25.53 -20.95
N ALA A 150 43.66 -25.98 -20.30
CA ALA A 150 44.93 -25.25 -20.32
C ALA A 150 45.45 -25.16 -21.78
N PRO A 151 46.01 -24.03 -22.22
CA PRO A 151 46.45 -23.86 -23.60
C PRO A 151 47.50 -24.92 -23.97
N GLN A 152 47.24 -25.71 -25.01
CA GLN A 152 48.27 -26.52 -25.65
C GLN A 152 49.12 -25.63 -26.56
N ASN A 153 50.44 -25.87 -26.60
CA ASN A 153 51.41 -25.06 -27.36
C ASN A 153 51.39 -25.36 -28.88
N ASP A 154 50.30 -25.86 -29.43
CA ASP A 154 50.20 -26.37 -30.82
C ASP A 154 49.58 -25.37 -31.80
N GLY A 155 49.15 -24.19 -31.35
CA GLY A 155 48.63 -23.13 -32.21
C GLY A 155 47.23 -23.39 -32.75
N MET A 156 46.53 -24.41 -32.26
CA MET A 156 45.09 -24.61 -32.45
C MET A 156 44.33 -23.87 -31.31
N GLY A 157 43.15 -23.32 -31.62
CA GLY A 157 42.39 -22.45 -30.70
C GLY A 157 41.99 -23.13 -29.38
N GLN A 158 41.50 -22.34 -28.41
CA GLN A 158 41.15 -22.82 -27.06
C GLN A 158 40.02 -23.86 -27.08
N GLU A 159 40.39 -25.14 -27.08
CA GLU A 159 39.46 -26.27 -26.88
C GLU A 159 38.84 -26.22 -25.47
N LYS A 160 37.55 -26.54 -25.37
CA LYS A 160 36.86 -26.72 -24.09
C LYS A 160 36.40 -28.17 -23.93
N GLU A 161 36.66 -28.74 -22.77
CA GLU A 161 36.14 -30.03 -22.35
C GLU A 161 34.69 -29.87 -21.88
N ILE A 162 33.84 -30.87 -22.13
CA ILE A 162 32.45 -30.88 -21.65
C ILE A 162 32.32 -31.76 -20.42
N ILE A 163 31.86 -31.14 -19.33
CA ILE A 163 31.65 -31.78 -18.03
C ILE A 163 30.19 -31.59 -17.57
N LEU A 164 29.82 -32.25 -16.48
CA LEU A 164 28.54 -32.12 -15.79
C LEU A 164 28.76 -31.45 -14.43
N THR A 165 28.05 -30.36 -14.16
CA THR A 165 28.14 -29.62 -12.89
C THR A 165 26.76 -29.26 -12.33
N GLU A 166 26.69 -28.86 -11.06
CA GLU A 166 25.45 -28.35 -10.45
C GLU A 166 24.99 -27.06 -11.15
N SER A 167 23.72 -26.68 -10.97
CA SER A 167 23.19 -25.44 -11.54
C SER A 167 24.03 -24.24 -11.12
N ALA A 168 24.44 -23.41 -12.08
CA ALA A 168 25.21 -22.21 -11.84
C ALA A 168 24.70 -21.06 -12.72
N GLU A 169 24.73 -19.83 -12.18
CA GLU A 169 24.56 -18.60 -12.95
C GLU A 169 25.83 -18.31 -13.77
N SER A 170 26.12 -19.19 -14.72
CA SER A 170 27.27 -19.08 -15.59
C SER A 170 26.88 -19.36 -17.03
N ASP A 171 27.33 -18.46 -17.90
CA ASP A 171 27.29 -18.59 -19.36
C ASP A 171 27.87 -19.94 -19.84
N ALA A 172 28.78 -20.56 -19.09
CA ALA A 172 29.37 -21.86 -19.41
C ALA A 172 28.35 -23.02 -19.49
N GLN A 173 27.14 -22.84 -18.97
CA GLN A 173 26.04 -23.81 -19.01
C GLN A 173 24.95 -23.47 -20.04
N LEU A 174 25.10 -22.37 -20.77
CA LEU A 174 24.13 -21.91 -21.76
C LEU A 174 24.44 -22.49 -23.13
N TRP A 175 23.44 -23.16 -23.69
CA TRP A 175 23.50 -23.83 -24.98
C TRP A 175 22.39 -23.34 -25.88
N LYS A 176 22.72 -23.02 -27.12
CA LYS A 176 21.74 -22.65 -28.13
C LYS A 176 21.66 -23.73 -29.20
N PRO A 177 20.52 -24.43 -29.34
CA PRO A 177 20.23 -25.19 -30.54
C PRO A 177 20.23 -24.25 -31.74
N VAL A 178 21.11 -24.51 -32.70
CA VAL A 178 21.18 -23.79 -33.97
C VAL A 178 20.82 -24.79 -35.05
N SER A 179 19.89 -24.47 -35.94
CA SER A 179 19.63 -25.33 -37.10
C SER A 179 20.92 -25.55 -37.89
N SER A 180 21.16 -26.79 -38.31
CA SER A 180 22.27 -27.13 -39.21
C SER A 180 22.12 -26.51 -40.61
N GLY A 181 20.94 -25.96 -40.94
CA GLY A 181 20.61 -25.45 -42.28
C GLY A 181 20.10 -26.53 -43.24
N TYR A 182 19.88 -27.76 -42.75
CA TYR A 182 19.39 -28.89 -43.53
C TYR A 182 17.92 -29.16 -43.22
N ILE A 183 17.05 -28.96 -44.22
CA ILE A 183 15.68 -29.47 -44.18
C ILE A 183 15.71 -30.82 -44.90
N VAL A 184 15.36 -31.92 -44.22
CA VAL A 184 15.03 -33.18 -44.89
C VAL A 184 13.55 -33.16 -45.16
N SER A 185 13.17 -32.86 -46.41
CA SER A 185 11.77 -32.83 -46.83
C SER A 185 11.63 -33.51 -48.19
N GLY A 186 10.49 -34.18 -48.42
CA GLY A 186 10.08 -34.50 -49.78
C GLY A 186 9.61 -33.23 -50.49
N ILE A 187 9.87 -33.10 -51.79
CA ILE A 187 9.24 -32.06 -52.62
C ILE A 187 7.88 -32.62 -53.06
N ALA A 188 6.81 -32.25 -52.35
CA ALA A 188 5.48 -32.80 -52.56
C ALA A 188 4.68 -31.92 -53.52
N TRP A 189 4.05 -32.53 -54.52
CA TRP A 189 3.18 -31.82 -55.46
C TRP A 189 1.78 -31.65 -54.87
N ASN A 190 1.31 -30.40 -54.85
CA ASN A 190 0.23 -29.92 -53.96
C ASN A 190 -1.20 -30.43 -54.28
N ASN A 191 -1.37 -31.51 -55.06
CA ASN A 191 -2.70 -32.05 -55.36
C ASN A 191 -2.85 -33.58 -55.57
N GLU A 192 -1.79 -34.41 -55.50
CA GLU A 192 -1.93 -35.86 -55.78
C GLU A 192 -1.11 -36.83 -54.89
N LYS A 193 -0.52 -36.40 -53.76
CA LYS A 193 0.38 -37.23 -52.92
C LYS A 193 1.57 -37.84 -53.70
N LEU A 194 2.10 -37.07 -54.64
CA LEU A 194 3.27 -37.41 -55.45
C LEU A 194 4.47 -36.58 -54.99
N TYR A 195 5.63 -37.22 -54.88
CA TYR A 195 6.90 -36.60 -54.44
C TYR A 195 7.95 -36.68 -55.55
N ALA A 196 8.82 -35.66 -55.63
CA ALA A 196 10.02 -35.76 -56.46
C ALA A 196 10.93 -36.89 -55.94
N ALA A 197 11.29 -37.81 -56.83
CA ALA A 197 11.93 -39.08 -56.52
C ALA A 197 13.07 -39.35 -57.50
N VAL A 198 14.15 -39.95 -57.00
CA VAL A 198 15.21 -40.49 -57.87
C VAL A 198 14.68 -41.72 -58.59
N ASP A 199 14.72 -41.72 -59.92
CA ASP A 199 14.21 -42.82 -60.75
C ASP A 199 14.88 -44.15 -60.38
N GLY A 200 14.06 -45.15 -60.10
CA GLY A 200 14.49 -46.48 -59.65
C GLY A 200 15.32 -46.52 -58.35
N GLY A 201 15.43 -45.41 -57.61
CA GLY A 201 16.32 -45.31 -56.43
C GLY A 201 17.81 -45.41 -56.77
N ASN A 202 18.19 -45.15 -58.02
CA ASN A 202 19.56 -45.28 -58.48
C ASN A 202 20.40 -44.03 -58.13
N ILE A 203 21.26 -44.13 -57.12
CA ILE A 203 22.06 -43.01 -56.60
C ILE A 203 23.36 -42.87 -57.41
N THR A 204 23.22 -42.57 -58.71
CA THR A 204 24.34 -42.32 -59.62
C THR A 204 24.13 -41.04 -60.43
N ALA A 205 25.22 -40.34 -60.74
CA ALA A 205 25.20 -39.14 -61.57
C ALA A 205 24.60 -39.45 -62.96
N GLY A 206 23.75 -38.55 -63.44
CA GLY A 206 22.93 -38.70 -64.65
C GLY A 206 21.54 -39.32 -64.41
N THR A 207 21.20 -39.73 -63.19
CA THR A 207 19.88 -40.33 -62.91
C THR A 207 18.79 -39.26 -62.88
N ARG A 208 17.65 -39.52 -63.52
CA ARG A 208 16.52 -38.59 -63.65
C ARG A 208 15.68 -38.46 -62.38
N ILE A 209 15.03 -37.31 -62.25
CA ILE A 209 14.02 -37.07 -61.21
C ILE A 209 12.62 -37.28 -61.78
N ILE A 210 11.80 -38.06 -61.09
CA ILE A 210 10.40 -38.38 -61.44
C ILE A 210 9.46 -38.04 -60.29
N THR A 211 8.15 -38.09 -60.51
CA THR A 211 7.14 -38.05 -59.45
C THR A 211 6.70 -39.47 -59.06
N TRP A 212 6.62 -39.77 -57.78
CA TRP A 212 6.18 -41.10 -57.28
C TRP A 212 5.27 -41.00 -56.05
N THR A 213 4.43 -42.01 -55.83
CA THR A 213 3.45 -42.01 -54.73
C THR A 213 4.08 -42.35 -53.39
N GLY A 214 3.78 -41.55 -52.35
CA GLY A 214 4.08 -41.81 -50.93
C GLY A 214 5.57 -41.69 -50.56
N PRO A 215 5.93 -41.17 -49.37
CA PRO A 215 7.33 -40.90 -49.01
C PRO A 215 8.14 -42.19 -48.81
N GLU A 216 9.03 -42.51 -49.77
CA GLU A 216 10.02 -43.59 -49.71
C GLU A 216 11.46 -43.03 -49.58
N GLY A 217 12.46 -43.87 -49.29
CA GLY A 217 13.85 -43.43 -49.02
C GLY A 217 14.45 -42.55 -50.13
N ASN A 218 14.24 -42.94 -51.40
CA ASN A 218 14.72 -42.24 -52.60
C ASN A 218 13.98 -40.92 -52.93
N GLN A 219 13.05 -40.49 -52.09
CA GLN A 219 12.29 -39.25 -52.22
C GLN A 219 12.70 -38.20 -51.19
N LYS A 220 13.65 -38.54 -50.32
CA LYS A 220 14.21 -37.63 -49.33
C LYS A 220 15.25 -36.72 -50.00
N MET A 221 15.00 -35.42 -49.92
CA MET A 221 15.91 -34.40 -50.40
C MET A 221 16.38 -33.54 -49.23
N VAL A 222 17.60 -33.04 -49.33
CA VAL A 222 18.24 -32.17 -48.36
C VAL A 222 18.37 -30.79 -48.99
N PHE A 223 17.73 -29.78 -48.42
CA PHE A 223 17.88 -28.39 -48.86
C PHE A 223 19.02 -27.76 -48.09
N ARG A 224 20.07 -27.33 -48.79
CA ARG A 224 21.24 -26.64 -48.22
C ARG A 224 21.23 -25.19 -48.70
N LYS A 225 21.09 -24.23 -47.79
CA LYS A 225 21.26 -22.80 -48.14
C LYS A 225 22.72 -22.55 -48.55
N ILE A 226 22.92 -21.79 -49.62
CA ILE A 226 24.27 -21.38 -50.05
C ILE A 226 24.58 -20.05 -49.36
N ASP A 227 25.68 -20.05 -48.59
CA ASP A 227 26.10 -18.89 -47.80
C ASP A 227 26.23 -17.62 -48.66
N GLU A 228 25.83 -16.49 -48.08
CA GLU A 228 25.86 -15.16 -48.72
C GLU A 228 24.99 -15.01 -49.98
N THR A 229 24.12 -15.99 -50.28
CA THR A 229 23.16 -15.92 -51.40
C THR A 229 21.72 -16.18 -50.94
N GLU A 230 20.77 -15.95 -51.85
CA GLU A 230 19.36 -16.29 -51.68
C GLU A 230 19.03 -17.74 -52.13
N TYR A 231 20.00 -18.44 -52.74
CA TYR A 231 19.80 -19.75 -53.34
C TYR A 231 20.05 -20.92 -52.39
N TYR A 232 19.48 -22.07 -52.75
CA TYR A 232 19.66 -23.36 -52.10
C TYR A 232 20.15 -24.40 -53.11
N GLN A 233 20.89 -25.39 -52.63
CA GLN A 233 21.06 -26.66 -53.31
C GLN A 233 20.04 -27.68 -52.81
N ILE A 234 19.55 -28.51 -53.73
CA ILE A 234 18.70 -29.65 -53.40
C ILE A 234 19.55 -30.91 -53.57
N LEU A 235 19.96 -31.52 -52.46
CA LEU A 235 20.82 -32.71 -52.44
C LEU A 235 19.99 -33.98 -52.25
N ASN A 236 20.44 -35.09 -52.82
CA ASN A 236 19.82 -36.38 -52.52
C ASN A 236 20.28 -36.90 -51.15
N PHE A 237 19.32 -37.24 -50.30
CA PHE A 237 19.57 -37.72 -48.93
C PHE A 237 20.41 -39.00 -48.89
N ASP A 238 20.01 -40.02 -49.66
CA ASP A 238 20.68 -41.33 -49.64
C ASP A 238 22.12 -41.28 -50.21
N SER A 239 22.47 -40.20 -50.92
CA SER A 239 23.84 -39.92 -51.37
C SER A 239 24.74 -39.33 -50.28
N ASN A 240 24.21 -39.05 -49.08
CA ASN A 240 24.87 -38.28 -48.01
C ASN A 240 25.41 -36.93 -48.52
N GLY A 241 24.60 -36.19 -49.29
CA GLY A 241 24.94 -34.85 -49.79
C GLY A 241 25.95 -34.82 -50.93
N LYS A 242 26.36 -35.98 -51.49
CA LYS A 242 27.33 -36.06 -52.58
C LYS A 242 26.73 -35.75 -53.95
N LEU A 243 25.43 -36.00 -54.13
CA LEU A 243 24.71 -35.73 -55.37
C LEU A 243 23.66 -34.65 -55.17
N ALA A 244 23.55 -33.73 -56.13
CA ALA A 244 22.61 -32.62 -56.16
C ALA A 244 21.71 -32.69 -57.39
N LEU A 245 20.50 -32.16 -57.28
CA LEU A 245 19.63 -31.93 -58.42
C LEU A 245 20.22 -30.80 -59.27
N GLN A 246 20.41 -31.11 -60.55
CA GLN A 246 20.89 -30.19 -61.55
C GLN A 246 19.88 -30.10 -62.70
N ALA A 247 19.48 -28.88 -63.05
CA ALA A 247 18.74 -28.64 -64.28
C ALA A 247 19.68 -28.70 -65.50
N LYS A 248 19.20 -29.25 -66.61
CA LYS A 248 19.87 -29.21 -67.91
C LYS A 248 19.25 -28.12 -68.78
N ASP A 249 19.95 -27.74 -69.86
CA ASP A 249 19.49 -26.70 -70.79
C ASP A 249 18.18 -27.07 -71.52
N ASP A 250 17.89 -28.37 -71.65
CA ASP A 250 16.65 -28.89 -72.23
C ASP A 250 15.49 -29.02 -71.22
N GLY A 251 15.72 -28.56 -69.98
CA GLY A 251 14.76 -28.57 -68.89
C GLY A 251 14.71 -29.88 -68.10
N GLU A 252 15.48 -30.90 -68.44
CA GLU A 252 15.54 -32.14 -67.66
C GLU A 252 16.25 -31.93 -66.31
N ILE A 253 15.74 -32.53 -65.23
CA ILE A 253 16.37 -32.51 -63.91
C ILE A 253 16.97 -33.89 -63.62
N VAL A 254 18.27 -33.91 -63.31
CA VAL A 254 19.03 -35.13 -62.98
C VAL A 254 19.84 -34.95 -61.70
N LEU A 255 20.28 -36.06 -61.11
CA LEU A 255 21.33 -36.07 -60.10
C LEU A 255 22.70 -35.89 -60.75
N GLU A 256 23.53 -35.01 -60.19
CA GLU A 256 24.93 -34.83 -60.56
C GLU A 256 25.79 -34.65 -59.31
N ASN A 257 27.12 -34.71 -59.43
CA ASN A 257 28.01 -34.41 -58.31
C ASN A 257 27.71 -33.00 -57.76
N SER A 258 27.59 -32.89 -56.44
CA SER A 258 27.30 -31.62 -55.76
C SER A 258 28.41 -30.60 -56.03
N ASP A 259 28.04 -29.45 -56.56
CA ASP A 259 28.88 -28.28 -56.81
C ASP A 259 28.05 -27.02 -56.56
N GLU A 260 28.28 -26.37 -55.43
CA GLU A 260 27.53 -25.17 -55.00
C GLU A 260 27.79 -23.93 -55.87
N THR A 261 28.87 -23.93 -56.66
CA THR A 261 29.21 -22.82 -57.56
C THR A 261 28.48 -22.92 -58.91
N ASN A 262 27.89 -24.08 -59.20
CA ASN A 262 27.19 -24.32 -60.46
C ASN A 262 25.76 -23.77 -60.41
N GLN A 263 25.50 -22.70 -61.17
CA GLN A 263 24.18 -22.05 -61.25
C GLN A 263 23.02 -23.00 -61.59
N TYR A 264 23.28 -24.12 -62.29
CA TYR A 264 22.25 -25.11 -62.61
C TYR A 264 21.87 -26.02 -61.44
N GLN A 265 22.62 -25.99 -60.34
CA GLN A 265 22.33 -26.67 -59.07
C GLN A 265 21.79 -25.69 -58.00
N GLN A 266 21.62 -24.42 -58.35
CA GLN A 266 21.12 -23.38 -57.45
C GLN A 266 19.63 -23.14 -57.69
N TRP A 267 18.87 -23.15 -56.60
CA TRP A 267 17.41 -23.11 -56.60
C TRP A 267 16.90 -22.02 -55.66
N ASP A 268 16.04 -21.14 -56.16
CA ASP A 268 15.33 -20.13 -55.39
C ASP A 268 13.93 -20.64 -55.03
N PHE A 269 13.50 -20.36 -53.79
CA PHE A 269 12.22 -20.83 -53.23
C PHE A 269 11.31 -19.63 -52.97
N GLU A 270 10.39 -19.39 -53.90
CA GLU A 270 9.42 -18.32 -53.79
C GLU A 270 8.16 -18.81 -53.07
N GLU A 271 7.94 -18.39 -51.83
CA GLU A 271 6.73 -18.76 -51.08
C GLU A 271 5.47 -18.11 -51.66
N VAL A 272 4.39 -18.89 -51.71
CA VAL A 272 3.07 -18.50 -52.18
C VAL A 272 2.10 -18.44 -50.99
N ASP A 273 1.63 -17.23 -50.70
CA ASP A 273 0.53 -16.93 -49.77
C ASP A 273 0.73 -17.36 -48.30
N ASN A 274 1.97 -17.49 -47.81
CA ASN A 274 2.31 -17.88 -46.42
C ASN A 274 1.68 -19.22 -45.98
N THR A 275 1.40 -20.10 -46.94
CA THR A 275 0.75 -21.40 -46.69
C THR A 275 1.74 -22.57 -46.60
N GLY A 276 3.06 -22.31 -46.70
CA GLY A 276 4.08 -23.36 -46.86
C GLY A 276 4.09 -23.98 -48.27
N THR A 277 3.53 -23.28 -49.26
CA THR A 277 3.56 -23.64 -50.68
C THR A 277 4.60 -22.77 -51.39
N TYR A 278 5.41 -23.34 -52.29
CA TYR A 278 6.52 -22.68 -52.96
C TYR A 278 6.47 -22.87 -54.48
N ARG A 279 7.02 -21.90 -55.20
CA ARG A 279 7.53 -22.05 -56.57
C ARG A 279 9.04 -22.15 -56.49
N ILE A 280 9.61 -23.18 -57.11
CA ILE A 280 11.05 -23.44 -57.06
C ILE A 280 11.65 -23.06 -58.40
N LYS A 281 12.56 -22.08 -58.44
CA LYS A 281 13.15 -21.55 -59.67
C LYS A 281 14.63 -21.93 -59.76
N ASN A 282 15.10 -22.39 -60.91
CA ASN A 282 16.52 -22.68 -61.11
C ASN A 282 17.27 -21.40 -61.52
N ALA A 283 18.44 -21.15 -60.93
CA ALA A 283 19.23 -19.95 -61.24
C ALA A 283 19.93 -20.04 -62.62
N GLY A 284 20.26 -21.25 -63.08
CA GLY A 284 21.04 -21.46 -64.30
C GLY A 284 20.26 -21.26 -65.59
N ASN A 285 19.01 -21.75 -65.64
CA ASN A 285 18.14 -21.60 -66.81
C ASN A 285 16.92 -20.69 -66.58
N GLU A 286 16.79 -20.11 -65.38
CA GLU A 286 15.71 -19.20 -64.96
C GLU A 286 14.28 -19.77 -65.07
N GLN A 287 14.14 -21.10 -65.18
CA GLN A 287 12.87 -21.80 -65.30
C GLN A 287 12.42 -22.42 -63.97
N TYR A 288 11.13 -22.77 -63.88
CA TYR A 288 10.52 -23.27 -62.65
C TYR A 288 10.37 -24.78 -62.67
N PHE A 289 10.67 -25.39 -61.52
CA PHE A 289 10.44 -26.78 -61.20
C PHE A 289 8.95 -27.11 -61.41
N THR A 290 8.66 -27.97 -62.37
CA THR A 290 7.30 -28.28 -62.84
C THR A 290 7.14 -29.77 -63.07
N THR A 291 5.89 -30.21 -63.07
CA THR A 291 5.49 -31.51 -63.60
C THR A 291 4.88 -31.33 -65.01
N PRO A 292 5.38 -32.01 -66.06
CA PRO A 292 4.76 -31.98 -67.39
C PRO A 292 3.41 -32.71 -67.41
N ARG A 293 2.56 -32.27 -68.35
CA ARG A 293 1.28 -32.88 -68.75
C ARG A 293 1.46 -34.39 -68.98
N LYS A 294 0.61 -35.25 -68.38
CA LYS A 294 0.60 -36.73 -68.54
C LYS A 294 0.97 -37.14 -69.98
N GLU A 295 2.13 -37.78 -70.19
CA GLU A 295 2.58 -38.15 -71.54
C GLU A 295 1.71 -39.27 -72.15
N THR A 296 1.08 -40.16 -71.35
CA THR A 296 -0.09 -40.98 -71.75
C THR A 296 -0.94 -41.41 -70.54
N SER A 297 -2.16 -41.94 -70.76
CA SER A 297 -3.08 -42.39 -69.69
C SER A 297 -2.67 -43.70 -68.97
N ALA A 298 -1.48 -44.25 -69.24
CA ALA A 298 -1.02 -45.53 -68.68
C ALA A 298 0.12 -45.39 -67.64
N ASP A 299 0.79 -44.24 -67.56
CA ASP A 299 1.95 -44.06 -66.69
C ASP A 299 1.54 -43.62 -65.27
N ARG A 300 2.12 -44.27 -64.25
CA ARG A 300 1.92 -43.97 -62.81
C ARG A 300 2.94 -42.97 -62.25
N TYR A 301 3.79 -42.40 -63.08
CA TYR A 301 4.83 -41.43 -62.73
C TYR A 301 4.99 -40.39 -63.85
N SER A 302 5.59 -39.23 -63.55
CA SER A 302 5.92 -38.20 -64.55
C SER A 302 7.33 -37.68 -64.32
N VAL A 303 8.08 -37.37 -65.39
CA VAL A 303 9.43 -36.82 -65.28
C VAL A 303 9.35 -35.39 -64.78
N VAL A 304 10.11 -35.03 -63.75
CA VAL A 304 10.15 -33.66 -63.25
C VAL A 304 11.11 -32.84 -64.11
N ARG A 305 10.71 -31.63 -64.49
CA ARG A 305 11.46 -30.76 -65.40
C ARG A 305 11.45 -29.30 -64.92
N THR A 306 12.26 -28.45 -65.54
CA THR A 306 12.11 -27.00 -65.45
C THR A 306 11.46 -26.46 -66.72
N GLU A 307 10.46 -25.57 -66.61
CA GLU A 307 9.81 -24.91 -67.75
C GLU A 307 9.54 -23.41 -67.47
N GLU A 308 9.31 -22.62 -68.52
CA GLU A 308 8.92 -21.20 -68.40
C GLU A 308 7.54 -21.04 -67.72
N LEU A 309 7.33 -19.89 -67.08
CA LEU A 309 6.15 -19.62 -66.26
C LEU A 309 4.89 -19.41 -67.12
N GLU A 310 3.92 -20.32 -67.05
CA GLU A 310 2.55 -20.05 -67.50
C GLU A 310 1.73 -19.49 -66.32
N MET A 311 1.18 -18.27 -66.47
CA MET A 311 0.40 -17.62 -65.42
C MET A 311 -0.74 -18.51 -64.90
N GLY A 312 -0.66 -18.91 -63.63
CA GLY A 312 -1.74 -19.60 -62.91
C GLY A 312 -1.72 -21.14 -62.97
N SER A 313 -0.63 -21.78 -63.40
CA SER A 313 -0.56 -23.25 -63.46
C SER A 313 -0.33 -23.90 -62.07
N ALA A 314 -1.18 -24.86 -61.69
CA ALA A 314 -1.02 -25.63 -60.45
C ALA A 314 0.13 -26.66 -60.50
N SER A 315 0.74 -26.87 -61.67
CA SER A 315 1.87 -27.79 -61.90
C SER A 315 3.21 -27.29 -61.34
N GLN A 316 3.26 -26.05 -60.88
CA GLN A 316 4.47 -25.36 -60.38
C GLN A 316 4.42 -25.07 -58.87
N LEU A 317 3.37 -25.53 -58.17
CA LEU A 317 3.18 -25.33 -56.73
C LEU A 317 3.59 -26.58 -55.95
N TRP A 318 4.55 -26.41 -55.05
CA TRP A 318 5.15 -27.50 -54.27
C TRP A 318 5.07 -27.20 -52.78
N THR A 319 4.82 -28.21 -51.97
CA THR A 319 4.92 -28.10 -50.50
C THR A 319 6.18 -28.81 -50.03
N LEU A 320 6.84 -28.22 -49.04
CA LEU A 320 7.92 -28.86 -48.30
C LEU A 320 7.29 -29.58 -47.10
N GLU A 321 7.03 -30.88 -47.24
CA GLU A 321 6.52 -31.71 -46.15
C GLU A 321 7.67 -32.32 -45.32
N GLY A 322 7.93 -31.75 -44.15
CA GLY A 322 8.89 -32.26 -43.17
C GLY A 322 9.53 -31.15 -42.32
N ALA A 323 9.35 -31.23 -41.00
CA ALA A 323 10.01 -30.48 -39.91
C ALA A 323 10.21 -28.95 -40.08
N VAL A 324 9.26 -28.18 -39.55
CA VAL A 324 9.53 -26.82 -39.03
C VAL A 324 10.14 -26.98 -37.63
N LEU A 325 11.12 -26.14 -37.25
CA LEU A 325 11.61 -26.02 -35.87
C LEU A 325 10.41 -25.77 -34.94
N GLY A 326 9.92 -26.81 -34.28
CA GLY A 326 9.02 -26.62 -33.13
C GLY A 326 9.86 -26.13 -31.95
N GLU A 327 9.33 -25.18 -31.18
CA GLU A 327 9.88 -24.85 -29.85
C GLU A 327 10.10 -26.16 -29.07
N MET A 328 11.29 -26.32 -28.50
CA MET A 328 11.59 -27.49 -27.69
C MET A 328 10.67 -27.50 -26.47
N VAL A 329 9.96 -28.61 -26.25
CA VAL A 329 9.10 -28.75 -25.08
C VAL A 329 10.02 -28.95 -23.87
N HIS A 330 9.90 -28.11 -22.85
CA HIS A 330 10.66 -28.24 -21.61
C HIS A 330 9.72 -28.69 -20.48
N PRO A 331 10.17 -29.59 -19.58
CA PRO A 331 9.40 -29.94 -18.40
C PRO A 331 9.41 -28.78 -17.40
N GLU A 332 8.26 -28.49 -16.81
CA GLU A 332 8.07 -27.39 -15.87
C GLU A 332 8.82 -27.67 -14.54
N VAL A 333 9.71 -26.76 -14.14
CA VAL A 333 10.39 -26.79 -12.83
C VAL A 333 9.58 -25.93 -11.86
N LYS A 334 8.91 -26.59 -10.92
CA LYS A 334 8.07 -25.93 -9.89
C LYS A 334 8.90 -25.44 -8.70
N VAL A 335 8.45 -24.36 -8.08
CA VAL A 335 8.91 -23.86 -6.78
C VAL A 335 8.65 -24.92 -5.72
N THR A 336 9.62 -25.11 -4.84
CA THR A 336 9.62 -26.06 -3.72
C THR A 336 9.82 -25.39 -2.35
N GLY A 337 10.35 -24.16 -2.33
CA GLY A 337 10.54 -23.38 -1.10
C GLY A 337 10.43 -21.87 -1.36
N ILE A 338 9.95 -21.13 -0.36
CA ILE A 338 9.92 -19.66 -0.33
C ILE A 338 10.48 -19.20 1.01
N THR A 339 11.37 -18.20 1.00
CA THR A 339 11.86 -17.53 2.21
C THR A 339 11.61 -16.04 2.14
N ILE A 340 10.81 -15.50 3.06
CA ILE A 340 10.55 -14.05 3.14
C ILE A 340 11.76 -13.36 3.78
N THR A 341 12.30 -12.33 3.11
CA THR A 341 13.53 -11.62 3.50
C THR A 341 13.28 -10.19 4.01
N SER A 342 12.01 -9.80 4.13
CA SER A 342 11.60 -8.44 4.50
C SER A 342 11.73 -8.18 6.00
N ALA A 343 11.76 -6.90 6.39
CA ALA A 343 11.72 -6.51 7.80
C ALA A 343 10.39 -6.93 8.46
N THR A 344 10.45 -7.37 9.72
CA THR A 344 9.29 -7.82 10.51
C THR A 344 8.76 -6.75 11.47
N GLU A 345 9.40 -5.58 11.53
CA GLU A 345 8.97 -4.46 12.36
C GLU A 345 8.91 -3.19 11.54
N VAL A 346 7.77 -2.50 11.64
CA VAL A 346 7.50 -1.22 10.97
C VAL A 346 6.79 -0.28 11.92
N THR A 347 6.80 1.02 11.62
CA THR A 347 6.03 2.03 12.36
C THR A 347 4.77 2.44 11.60
N VAL A 348 3.73 2.89 12.29
CA VAL A 348 2.50 3.39 11.64
C VAL A 348 2.85 4.46 10.58
N GLY A 349 2.29 4.30 9.38
CA GLY A 349 2.53 5.16 8.21
C GLY A 349 3.76 4.79 7.38
N GLN A 350 4.59 3.85 7.84
CA GLN A 350 5.72 3.34 7.06
C GLN A 350 5.25 2.49 5.88
N ILE A 351 5.93 2.66 4.75
CA ILE A 351 5.77 1.85 3.54
C ILE A 351 6.96 0.90 3.43
N LEU A 352 6.71 -0.37 3.13
CA LEU A 352 7.70 -1.43 2.99
C LEU A 352 7.38 -2.27 1.75
N ASP A 353 8.34 -2.45 0.85
CA ASP A 353 8.20 -3.40 -0.24
C ASP A 353 8.62 -4.81 0.21
N LEU A 354 7.71 -5.77 0.05
CA LEU A 354 7.94 -7.16 0.43
C LEU A 354 8.84 -7.86 -0.60
N THR A 355 9.78 -8.64 -0.08
CA THR A 355 10.78 -9.42 -0.80
C THR A 355 10.86 -10.84 -0.25
N ALA A 356 11.09 -11.80 -1.15
CA ALA A 356 11.30 -13.20 -0.85
C ALA A 356 12.28 -13.84 -1.85
N THR A 357 12.90 -14.95 -1.46
CA THR A 357 13.68 -15.83 -2.35
C THR A 357 12.92 -17.14 -2.57
N VAL A 358 13.09 -17.75 -3.75
CA VAL A 358 12.46 -19.03 -4.13
C VAL A 358 13.49 -20.11 -4.41
N GLU A 359 13.16 -21.36 -4.09
CA GLU A 359 13.97 -22.54 -4.40
C GLU A 359 13.16 -23.57 -5.20
N PRO A 360 13.74 -24.22 -6.23
CA PRO A 360 15.10 -23.97 -6.74
C PRO A 360 15.16 -22.64 -7.51
N THR A 361 16.36 -22.08 -7.63
CA THR A 361 16.57 -20.78 -8.32
C THR A 361 16.27 -20.83 -9.82
N ASP A 362 16.21 -22.04 -10.40
CA ASP A 362 15.87 -22.30 -11.81
C ASP A 362 14.40 -22.70 -12.01
N ALA A 363 13.51 -22.37 -11.06
CA ALA A 363 12.08 -22.55 -11.24
C ALA A 363 11.58 -21.81 -12.49
N THR A 364 10.76 -22.47 -13.31
CA THR A 364 10.26 -21.93 -14.58
C THR A 364 9.42 -20.66 -14.39
N ASN A 365 8.78 -20.50 -13.22
CA ASN A 365 8.12 -19.27 -12.82
C ASN A 365 8.46 -18.94 -11.34
N PRO A 366 9.39 -18.03 -11.07
CA PRO A 366 9.80 -17.66 -9.71
C PRO A 366 8.92 -16.60 -9.04
N GLU A 367 7.85 -16.14 -9.69
CA GLU A 367 6.99 -15.07 -9.19
C GLU A 367 6.26 -15.44 -7.89
N VAL A 368 6.12 -14.45 -7.00
CA VAL A 368 5.50 -14.60 -5.69
C VAL A 368 4.31 -13.64 -5.57
N ALA A 369 3.13 -14.19 -5.32
CA ALA A 369 1.93 -13.44 -4.99
C ALA A 369 1.84 -13.22 -3.47
N TRP A 370 1.56 -11.97 -3.06
CA TRP A 370 1.46 -11.59 -1.66
C TRP A 370 0.01 -11.41 -1.23
N SER A 371 -0.28 -11.78 0.01
CA SER A 371 -1.58 -11.52 0.64
C SER A 371 -1.44 -11.32 2.14
N ILE A 372 -2.46 -10.73 2.77
CA ILE A 372 -2.57 -10.63 4.23
C ILE A 372 -3.55 -11.72 4.68
N GLN A 373 -3.08 -12.65 5.51
CA GLN A 373 -3.92 -13.69 6.09
C GLN A 373 -4.67 -13.17 7.32
N GLU A 374 -3.99 -12.44 8.19
CA GLU A 374 -4.54 -11.89 9.44
C GLU A 374 -4.05 -10.45 9.65
N GLY A 375 -4.89 -9.59 10.22
CA GLY A 375 -4.55 -8.18 10.48
C GLY A 375 -4.74 -7.24 9.27
N THR A 376 -5.79 -7.46 8.46
CA THR A 376 -6.13 -6.58 7.33
C THR A 376 -6.56 -5.16 7.74
N ASP A 377 -6.80 -4.95 9.02
CA ASP A 377 -7.03 -3.63 9.61
C ASP A 377 -5.73 -3.01 10.16
N VAL A 378 -4.65 -3.81 10.34
CA VAL A 378 -3.30 -3.40 10.77
C VAL A 378 -2.45 -2.95 9.60
N LEU A 379 -2.57 -3.65 8.46
CA LEU A 379 -1.82 -3.42 7.24
C LEU A 379 -2.74 -3.31 6.02
N THR A 380 -2.28 -2.59 5.00
CA THR A 380 -2.80 -2.70 3.63
C THR A 380 -1.69 -3.15 2.68
N LEU A 381 -2.08 -3.83 1.61
CA LEU A 381 -1.14 -4.40 0.64
C LEU A 381 -1.65 -4.15 -0.77
N GLU A 382 -0.81 -3.57 -1.62
CA GLU A 382 -1.04 -3.38 -3.06
C GLU A 382 0.14 -4.01 -3.82
N GLY A 383 -0.09 -5.15 -4.47
CA GLY A 383 1.01 -5.95 -5.03
C GLY A 383 1.93 -6.46 -3.91
N SER A 384 3.20 -6.04 -3.93
CA SER A 384 4.18 -6.30 -2.87
C SER A 384 4.36 -5.12 -1.89
N THR A 385 3.73 -3.98 -2.15
CA THR A 385 3.90 -2.76 -1.33
C THR A 385 2.95 -2.78 -0.13
N LEU A 386 3.52 -2.89 1.06
CA LEU A 386 2.84 -2.93 2.34
C LEU A 386 2.83 -1.54 2.98
N THR A 387 1.68 -1.11 3.48
CA THR A 387 1.53 0.13 4.26
C THR A 387 1.01 -0.18 5.67
N ALA A 388 1.71 0.34 6.68
CA ALA A 388 1.34 0.18 8.08
C ALA A 388 0.24 1.18 8.49
N VAL A 389 -0.92 0.67 8.93
CA VAL A 389 -2.11 1.51 9.18
C VAL A 389 -2.34 1.79 10.66
N LYS A 390 -2.21 0.77 11.52
CA LYS A 390 -2.41 0.92 12.97
C LYS A 390 -1.48 -0.02 13.75
N PRO A 391 -1.24 0.26 15.05
CA PRO A 391 -0.44 -0.64 15.88
C PRO A 391 -1.08 -2.03 16.01
N GLY A 392 -0.25 -3.07 16.02
CA GLY A 392 -0.68 -4.45 16.14
C GLY A 392 0.24 -5.41 15.40
N THR A 393 -0.19 -6.66 15.28
CA THR A 393 0.50 -7.69 14.49
C THR A 393 -0.38 -8.12 13.32
N ALA A 394 0.26 -8.48 12.21
CA ALA A 394 -0.39 -8.99 11.02
C ALA A 394 0.46 -10.10 10.40
N THR A 395 -0.18 -11.07 9.76
CA THR A 395 0.50 -12.18 9.09
C THR A 395 0.39 -12.02 7.59
N VAL A 396 1.53 -11.88 6.92
CA VAL A 396 1.63 -11.85 5.46
C VAL A 396 2.00 -13.23 4.92
N VAL A 397 1.48 -13.53 3.74
CA VAL A 397 1.70 -14.81 3.04
C VAL A 397 2.30 -14.53 1.68
N ALA A 398 3.44 -15.17 1.42
CA ALA A 398 4.02 -15.30 0.09
C ALA A 398 3.56 -16.63 -0.51
N THR A 399 2.97 -16.60 -1.71
CA THR A 399 2.50 -17.80 -2.43
C THR A 399 3.16 -17.88 -3.80
N ALA A 400 3.72 -19.03 -4.17
CA ALA A 400 4.29 -19.23 -5.50
C ALA A 400 3.20 -19.09 -6.59
N ALA A 401 3.47 -18.31 -7.63
CA ALA A 401 2.53 -18.06 -8.72
C ALA A 401 2.52 -19.17 -9.79
N ASP A 402 3.41 -20.15 -9.68
CA ASP A 402 3.55 -21.29 -10.59
C ASP A 402 2.51 -22.40 -10.36
N GLY A 403 1.65 -22.29 -9.35
CA GLY A 403 0.65 -23.32 -9.02
C GLY A 403 1.19 -24.53 -8.27
N SER A 404 2.44 -24.50 -7.79
CA SER A 404 3.02 -25.50 -6.87
C SER A 404 2.27 -25.58 -5.53
N GLY A 405 1.62 -24.49 -5.12
CA GLY A 405 0.95 -24.36 -3.83
C GLY A 405 1.90 -24.10 -2.65
N VAL A 406 3.19 -23.83 -2.92
CA VAL A 406 4.17 -23.48 -1.89
C VAL A 406 3.85 -22.11 -1.30
N THR A 407 3.92 -22.01 0.03
CA THR A 407 3.66 -20.78 0.78
C THR A 407 4.69 -20.56 1.87
N ALA A 408 4.92 -19.29 2.22
CA ALA A 408 5.70 -18.87 3.38
C ALA A 408 4.96 -17.76 4.15
N PHE A 409 5.21 -17.68 5.45
CA PHE A 409 4.51 -16.76 6.37
C PHE A 409 5.52 -15.86 7.07
N ALA A 410 5.17 -14.59 7.26
CA ALA A 410 5.89 -13.68 8.13
C ALA A 410 4.92 -12.90 9.01
N GLU A 411 5.25 -12.79 10.29
CA GLU A 411 4.54 -11.91 11.22
C GLU A 411 5.19 -10.53 11.20
N ILE A 412 4.39 -9.51 10.90
CA ILE A 412 4.79 -8.11 10.87
C ILE A 412 4.21 -7.41 12.09
N THR A 413 5.07 -6.81 12.90
CA THR A 413 4.68 -5.99 14.04
C THR A 413 4.71 -4.52 13.66
N VAL A 414 3.57 -3.84 13.82
CA VAL A 414 3.41 -2.41 13.62
C VAL A 414 3.50 -1.70 14.96
N ASN A 415 4.55 -0.92 15.14
CA ASN A 415 4.79 -0.10 16.32
C ASN A 415 4.09 1.26 16.18
N PRO A 416 3.49 1.78 17.26
CA PRO A 416 2.96 3.15 17.29
C PRO A 416 4.07 4.20 17.15
N VAL A 417 3.74 5.35 16.57
CA VAL A 417 4.60 6.55 16.59
C VAL A 417 4.39 7.24 17.94
N MET A 418 5.44 7.27 18.74
CA MET A 418 5.48 7.90 20.07
C MET A 418 5.71 9.40 19.96
N ALA A 419 5.13 10.16 20.88
CA ALA A 419 5.40 11.58 21.03
C ALA A 419 6.86 11.82 21.45
N THR A 420 7.46 12.84 20.85
CA THR A 420 8.79 13.35 21.20
C THR A 420 8.69 14.64 22.03
N GLY A 421 7.57 15.35 21.95
CA GLY A 421 7.32 16.57 22.73
C GLY A 421 5.84 16.93 22.86
N ILE A 422 5.56 17.86 23.77
CA ILE A 422 4.25 18.47 23.98
C ILE A 422 4.45 19.95 24.31
N GLU A 423 3.57 20.82 23.83
CA GLU A 423 3.57 22.25 24.14
C GLU A 423 2.18 22.68 24.60
N ILE A 424 2.11 23.58 25.59
CA ILE A 424 0.85 24.21 26.04
C ILE A 424 0.78 25.62 25.45
N SER A 425 -0.38 25.97 24.90
CA SER A 425 -0.71 27.31 24.39
C SER A 425 -2.05 27.80 24.95
N GLY A 426 -2.27 29.12 24.91
CA GLY A 426 -3.50 29.74 25.41
C GLY A 426 -3.58 29.85 26.93
N ALA A 427 -2.43 29.81 27.62
CA ALA A 427 -2.39 29.95 29.06
C ALA A 427 -2.19 31.41 29.48
N PRO A 428 -3.11 32.00 30.26
CA PRO A 428 -2.93 33.33 30.80
C PRO A 428 -1.86 33.32 31.90
N ALA A 429 -1.02 34.35 31.96
CA ALA A 429 -0.12 34.52 33.09
C ALA A 429 -0.90 34.79 34.40
N THR A 430 -2.06 35.45 34.27
CA THR A 430 -2.90 35.82 35.41
C THR A 430 -4.38 35.58 35.12
N MET A 431 -5.11 35.05 36.09
CA MET A 431 -6.57 34.91 36.06
C MET A 431 -7.21 35.63 37.24
N THR A 432 -8.49 35.95 37.12
CA THR A 432 -9.29 36.47 38.23
C THR A 432 -10.17 35.35 38.78
N ILE A 433 -10.38 35.32 40.09
CA ILE A 433 -11.26 34.34 40.74
C ILE A 433 -12.61 34.23 40.03
N GLY A 434 -13.05 33.00 39.80
CA GLY A 434 -14.32 32.68 39.17
C GLY A 434 -14.33 32.72 37.65
N THR A 435 -13.23 33.12 36.99
CA THR A 435 -13.09 33.01 35.53
C THR A 435 -12.58 31.63 35.12
N SER A 436 -12.73 31.29 33.84
CA SER A 436 -12.22 30.04 33.27
C SER A 436 -11.67 30.27 31.87
N GLU A 437 -10.66 29.51 31.49
CA GLU A 437 -9.97 29.62 30.21
C GLU A 437 -9.59 28.24 29.66
N LYS A 438 -9.55 28.08 28.33
CA LYS A 438 -9.25 26.81 27.68
C LYS A 438 -7.80 26.78 27.22
N LEU A 439 -7.01 25.90 27.81
CA LEU A 439 -5.67 25.57 27.36
C LEU A 439 -5.72 24.60 26.18
N THR A 440 -4.77 24.75 25.26
CA THR A 440 -4.57 23.83 24.13
C THR A 440 -3.19 23.18 24.25
N ALA A 441 -3.14 21.85 24.19
CA ALA A 441 -1.89 21.10 24.12
C ALA A 441 -1.65 20.60 22.70
N VAL A 442 -0.42 20.76 22.19
CA VAL A 442 0.02 20.28 20.89
C VAL A 442 1.07 19.20 21.09
N VAL A 443 0.78 17.98 20.63
CA VAL A 443 1.69 16.82 20.73
C VAL A 443 2.50 16.71 19.44
N THR A 444 3.82 16.53 19.56
CA THR A 444 4.75 16.41 18.42
C THR A 444 5.45 15.04 18.45
N PRO A 445 5.72 14.43 17.27
CA PRO A 445 5.35 14.91 15.93
C PRO A 445 3.83 14.78 15.65
N GLU A 446 3.36 15.45 14.60
CA GLU A 446 1.94 15.40 14.19
C GLU A 446 1.49 13.99 13.79
N SER A 447 2.42 13.11 13.41
CA SER A 447 2.17 11.70 13.11
C SER A 447 2.06 10.80 14.34
N THR A 448 2.16 11.33 15.57
CA THR A 448 1.99 10.56 16.81
C THR A 448 0.65 9.84 16.80
N THR A 449 0.69 8.52 17.07
CA THR A 449 -0.50 7.65 16.94
C THR A 449 -1.55 7.92 18.03
N ASN A 450 -1.12 8.23 19.25
CA ASN A 450 -2.01 8.60 20.35
C ASN A 450 -1.69 10.04 20.84
N LYS A 451 -2.62 10.98 20.58
CA LYS A 451 -2.48 12.39 20.97
C LYS A 451 -3.23 12.76 22.25
N ALA A 452 -3.72 11.78 23.01
CA ALA A 452 -4.42 12.05 24.25
C ALA A 452 -3.46 12.66 25.29
N VAL A 453 -3.99 13.62 26.06
CA VAL A 453 -3.25 14.38 27.06
C VAL A 453 -3.98 14.32 28.39
N THR A 454 -3.23 14.02 29.45
CA THR A 454 -3.70 14.10 30.82
C THR A 454 -3.30 15.45 31.42
N TRP A 455 -4.21 16.07 32.16
CA TRP A 455 -4.01 17.38 32.76
C TRP A 455 -4.00 17.26 34.27
N GLN A 456 -3.15 18.04 34.93
CA GLN A 456 -3.06 18.09 36.39
C GLN A 456 -2.76 19.51 36.86
N SER A 457 -3.35 19.91 37.97
CA SER A 457 -2.97 21.12 38.70
C SER A 457 -2.08 20.76 39.88
N SER A 458 -1.08 21.60 40.18
CA SER A 458 -0.29 21.48 41.41
C SER A 458 -1.10 21.84 42.67
N ASP A 459 -2.19 22.60 42.51
CA ASP A 459 -3.07 23.04 43.60
C ASP A 459 -4.51 23.22 43.07
N GLU A 460 -5.36 22.22 43.33
CA GLU A 460 -6.77 22.20 42.91
C GLU A 460 -7.69 23.10 43.75
N ASP A 461 -7.21 23.63 44.88
CA ASP A 461 -7.93 24.64 45.66
C ASP A 461 -7.77 26.03 45.02
N VAL A 462 -6.65 26.28 44.34
CA VAL A 462 -6.36 27.53 43.61
C VAL A 462 -6.86 27.48 42.15
N VAL A 463 -6.46 26.46 41.38
CA VAL A 463 -6.89 26.27 39.97
C VAL A 463 -7.23 24.80 39.72
N VAL A 464 -8.43 24.52 39.22
CA VAL A 464 -8.79 23.19 38.69
C VAL A 464 -8.60 23.15 37.19
N VAL A 465 -8.15 22.01 36.67
CA VAL A 465 -8.08 21.75 35.23
C VAL A 465 -8.84 20.48 34.86
N GLU A 466 -9.81 20.60 33.95
CA GLU A 466 -10.56 19.46 33.43
C GLU A 466 -10.52 19.47 31.90
N ASN A 467 -9.91 18.44 31.30
CA ASN A 467 -9.73 18.34 29.86
C ASN A 467 -9.08 19.61 29.25
N GLY A 468 -8.18 20.28 29.96
CA GLY A 468 -7.56 21.54 29.55
C GLY A 468 -8.39 22.80 29.80
N LEU A 469 -9.62 22.72 30.33
CA LEU A 469 -10.35 23.89 30.83
C LEU A 469 -9.85 24.20 32.24
N VAL A 470 -9.21 25.34 32.42
CA VAL A 470 -8.75 25.82 33.74
C VAL A 470 -9.80 26.74 34.37
N THR A 471 -10.07 26.57 35.67
CA THR A 471 -11.01 27.38 36.45
C THR A 471 -10.32 27.92 37.69
N ALA A 472 -10.31 29.25 37.85
CA ALA A 472 -9.71 29.93 38.99
C ALA A 472 -10.67 29.92 40.19
N LYS A 473 -10.25 29.35 41.32
CA LYS A 473 -11.06 29.19 42.54
C LYS A 473 -10.67 30.15 43.66
N SER A 474 -9.38 30.29 43.95
CA SER A 474 -8.89 31.16 45.02
C SER A 474 -7.59 31.87 44.63
N VAL A 475 -7.24 32.94 45.34
CA VAL A 475 -5.96 33.64 45.16
C VAL A 475 -4.79 32.71 45.40
N GLY A 476 -3.79 32.75 44.53
CA GLY A 476 -2.59 31.93 44.66
C GLY A 476 -1.95 31.64 43.30
N ASP A 477 -0.89 30.85 43.32
CA ASP A 477 -0.23 30.36 42.11
C ASP A 477 -0.44 28.85 41.99
N ALA A 478 -0.80 28.38 40.80
CA ALA A 478 -0.87 26.96 40.50
C ALA A 478 -0.19 26.67 39.16
N THR A 479 0.59 25.58 39.12
CA THR A 479 1.19 25.08 37.89
C THR A 479 0.32 23.99 37.29
N ILE A 480 -0.10 24.20 36.04
CA ILE A 480 -0.84 23.23 35.25
C ILE A 480 0.15 22.42 34.41
N THR A 481 0.07 21.10 34.51
CA THR A 481 0.89 20.15 33.76
C THR A 481 0.03 19.39 32.76
N ALA A 482 0.47 19.34 31.51
CA ALA A 482 -0.06 18.48 30.47
C ALA A 482 0.93 17.35 30.19
N THR A 483 0.47 16.08 30.22
CA THR A 483 1.32 14.90 30.00
C THR A 483 0.73 14.01 28.91
N THR A 484 1.55 13.55 27.98
CA THR A 484 1.14 12.62 26.91
C THR A 484 0.68 11.28 27.50
N ALA A 485 -0.39 10.71 26.95
CA ALA A 485 -0.98 9.46 27.42
C ALA A 485 -0.57 8.23 26.57
N ASP A 486 0.37 8.39 25.66
CA ASP A 486 0.87 7.34 24.75
C ASP A 486 2.00 6.49 25.37
N GLY A 487 2.44 6.82 26.59
CA GLY A 487 3.53 6.14 27.30
C GLY A 487 4.92 6.75 27.06
N SER A 488 5.01 7.85 26.29
CA SER A 488 6.27 8.59 26.08
C SER A 488 6.68 9.51 27.24
N ASP A 489 5.76 9.72 28.20
CA ASP A 489 5.91 10.54 29.40
C ASP A 489 6.42 11.97 29.13
N LYS A 490 6.06 12.55 27.97
CA LYS A 490 6.37 13.93 27.64
C LYS A 490 5.41 14.86 28.37
N SER A 491 5.95 15.92 28.97
CA SER A 491 5.16 16.89 29.71
C SER A 491 5.54 18.33 29.38
N ALA A 492 4.56 19.22 29.51
CA ALA A 492 4.71 20.67 29.46
C ALA A 492 3.97 21.28 30.65
N GLN A 493 4.44 22.45 31.09
CA GLN A 493 3.93 23.13 32.27
C GLN A 493 3.68 24.60 32.01
N VAL A 494 2.68 25.15 32.68
CA VAL A 494 2.45 26.60 32.75
C VAL A 494 1.97 27.00 34.14
N THR A 495 2.47 28.13 34.63
CA THR A 495 2.05 28.68 35.93
C THR A 495 0.99 29.76 35.72
N ILE A 496 -0.10 29.65 36.46
CA ILE A 496 -1.22 30.60 36.47
C ILE A 496 -1.26 31.26 37.85
N THR A 497 -1.22 32.59 37.87
CA THR A 497 -1.43 33.40 39.08
C THR A 497 -2.87 33.87 39.16
N VAL A 498 -3.62 33.42 40.16
CA VAL A 498 -4.99 33.87 40.42
C VAL A 498 -4.98 35.08 41.36
N LYS A 499 -5.69 36.14 40.95
CA LYS A 499 -5.87 37.37 41.72
C LYS A 499 -7.34 37.60 42.06
N GLU A 500 -7.58 38.44 43.06
CA GLU A 500 -8.94 38.90 43.37
C GLU A 500 -9.47 39.82 42.27
N GLN A 501 -10.80 39.86 42.15
CA GLN A 501 -11.47 40.85 41.32
C GLN A 501 -11.34 42.22 41.97
N GLU A 502 -10.80 43.17 41.21
CA GLU A 502 -10.78 44.58 41.58
C GLU A 502 -11.85 45.36 40.81
N TYR A 503 -12.35 46.41 41.44
CA TYR A 503 -13.35 47.33 40.92
C TYR A 503 -12.86 48.76 41.06
N THR A 504 -13.35 49.62 40.18
CA THR A 504 -13.00 51.04 40.13
C THR A 504 -14.17 51.91 40.57
N VAL A 505 -13.83 53.07 41.14
CA VAL A 505 -14.79 54.14 41.43
C VAL A 505 -14.33 55.38 40.70
N SER A 506 -15.09 55.82 39.72
CA SER A 506 -14.90 57.10 39.04
C SER A 506 -15.90 58.13 39.56
N VAL A 507 -15.46 59.39 39.66
CA VAL A 507 -16.25 60.47 40.24
C VAL A 507 -16.19 61.70 39.34
N THR A 508 -17.35 62.29 39.05
CA THR A 508 -17.51 63.54 38.27
C THR A 508 -18.16 64.63 39.13
N ASN A 509 -17.63 65.85 39.05
CA ASN A 509 -18.02 67.02 39.86
C ASN A 509 -17.95 66.79 41.38
N GLY A 510 -17.04 65.92 41.79
CA GLY A 510 -16.72 65.63 43.18
C GLY A 510 -15.44 64.82 43.28
N GLN A 511 -15.11 64.41 44.51
CA GLN A 511 -13.84 63.77 44.84
C GLN A 511 -14.08 62.44 45.55
N LEU A 512 -13.32 61.42 45.13
CA LEU A 512 -13.16 60.19 45.89
C LEU A 512 -12.27 60.47 47.10
N ILE A 513 -12.79 60.19 48.30
CA ILE A 513 -12.06 60.33 49.56
C ILE A 513 -11.33 59.02 49.85
N SER A 514 -10.31 58.71 49.06
CA SER A 514 -9.49 57.51 49.19
C SER A 514 -8.15 57.70 48.49
N ASP A 515 -7.08 57.15 49.08
CA ASP A 515 -5.78 57.04 48.41
C ASP A 515 -5.73 55.84 47.44
N LYS A 516 -6.77 54.99 47.44
CA LYS A 516 -6.91 53.84 46.54
C LYS A 516 -7.64 54.22 45.26
N THR A 517 -7.18 53.67 44.13
CA THR A 517 -7.84 53.76 42.82
C THR A 517 -8.57 52.47 42.41
N SER A 518 -8.34 51.37 43.13
CA SER A 518 -9.06 50.09 42.96
C SER A 518 -9.49 49.53 44.32
N PHE A 519 -10.59 48.78 44.30
CA PHE A 519 -11.30 48.28 45.47
C PHE A 519 -11.69 46.82 45.27
N LYS A 520 -11.65 46.05 46.35
CA LYS A 520 -12.24 44.69 46.36
C LYS A 520 -13.76 44.78 46.60
N ALA A 521 -14.52 43.78 46.16
CA ALA A 521 -15.94 43.72 46.50
C ALA A 521 -16.15 43.80 48.02
N GLY A 522 -17.04 44.68 48.45
CA GLY A 522 -17.36 44.88 49.86
C GLY A 522 -16.35 45.71 50.63
N GLU A 523 -15.40 46.39 49.98
CA GLU A 523 -14.64 47.50 50.57
C GLU A 523 -15.46 48.79 50.60
N GLN A 524 -15.25 49.62 51.63
CA GLN A 524 -15.94 50.90 51.77
C GLN A 524 -15.20 52.00 51.00
N ALA A 525 -15.96 52.84 50.30
CA ALA A 525 -15.49 54.08 49.68
C ALA A 525 -16.35 55.27 50.17
N ALA A 526 -15.81 56.47 50.07
CA ALA A 526 -16.52 57.70 50.35
C ALA A 526 -16.27 58.73 49.27
N VAL A 527 -17.28 59.53 48.95
CA VAL A 527 -17.19 60.65 48.00
C VAL A 527 -17.69 61.93 48.65
N LYS A 528 -17.13 63.05 48.19
CA LYS A 528 -17.55 64.40 48.55
C LYS A 528 -17.80 65.23 47.30
N ALA A 529 -18.94 65.89 47.24
CA ALA A 529 -19.29 66.76 46.13
C ALA A 529 -18.34 67.97 46.13
N ASP A 530 -17.97 68.44 44.93
CA ASP A 530 -17.25 69.71 44.79
C ASP A 530 -18.12 70.89 45.29
N ASP A 531 -17.48 72.03 45.53
CA ASP A 531 -18.23 73.24 45.83
C ASP A 531 -19.08 73.63 44.59
N PRO A 532 -20.38 73.93 44.76
CA PRO A 532 -21.23 74.28 43.65
C PRO A 532 -20.78 75.59 42.99
N ALA A 533 -20.93 75.69 41.67
CA ALA A 533 -20.76 76.95 40.96
C ALA A 533 -21.75 78.02 41.48
N ASP A 534 -21.45 79.30 41.23
CA ASP A 534 -22.32 80.41 41.64
C ASP A 534 -23.75 80.24 41.08
N GLY A 535 -24.75 80.48 41.92
CA GLY A 535 -26.17 80.23 41.62
C GLY A 535 -26.59 78.76 41.53
N LYS A 536 -25.73 77.81 41.90
CA LYS A 536 -26.06 76.38 41.95
C LYS A 536 -26.05 75.83 43.38
N LYS A 537 -26.75 74.70 43.57
CA LYS A 537 -26.67 73.87 44.78
C LYS A 537 -26.57 72.39 44.43
N PHE A 538 -25.91 71.62 45.31
CA PHE A 538 -25.87 70.17 45.19
C PHE A 538 -27.29 69.59 45.29
N ALA A 539 -27.65 68.71 44.35
CA ALA A 539 -28.93 68.02 44.32
C ALA A 539 -28.81 66.60 44.87
N TYR A 540 -27.99 65.75 44.24
CA TYR A 540 -27.84 64.35 44.59
C TYR A 540 -26.60 63.72 43.92
N TRP A 541 -26.19 62.57 44.46
CA TRP A 541 -25.28 61.62 43.84
C TRP A 541 -26.07 60.62 43.00
N LYS A 542 -25.55 60.35 41.80
CA LYS A 542 -26.13 59.39 40.85
C LYS A 542 -25.07 58.40 40.39
N ASP A 543 -25.40 57.12 40.36
CA ASP A 543 -24.63 56.13 39.60
C ASP A 543 -25.05 56.20 38.14
N THR A 544 -24.12 56.65 37.30
CA THR A 544 -24.37 56.88 35.88
C THR A 544 -24.42 55.59 35.08
N ASN A 545 -23.91 54.48 35.60
CA ASN A 545 -23.96 53.17 34.94
C ASN A 545 -25.39 52.61 34.86
N ASN A 546 -26.22 52.90 35.86
CA ASN A 546 -27.60 52.39 35.96
C ASN A 546 -28.64 53.52 36.13
N ASN A 547 -28.22 54.78 36.03
CA ASN A 547 -29.06 55.96 36.18
C ASN A 547 -29.77 56.06 37.56
N GLN A 548 -29.20 55.44 38.60
CA GLN A 548 -29.81 55.37 39.93
C GLN A 548 -29.35 56.52 40.83
N ILE A 549 -30.29 57.23 41.46
CA ILE A 549 -29.99 58.19 42.52
C ILE A 549 -29.61 57.44 43.80
N LEU A 550 -28.47 57.79 44.37
CA LEU A 550 -27.91 57.10 45.55
C LEU A 550 -28.10 57.87 46.84
N CYS A 551 -27.83 59.18 46.84
CA CYS A 551 -27.80 59.98 48.05
C CYS A 551 -28.08 61.48 47.78
N TYR A 552 -28.78 62.15 48.70
CA TYR A 552 -29.07 63.59 48.63
C TYR A 552 -28.18 64.43 49.55
N ARG A 553 -27.05 63.88 50.01
CA ARG A 553 -26.05 64.56 50.84
C ARG A 553 -24.74 64.69 50.08
N PRO A 554 -24.01 65.81 50.22
CA PRO A 554 -22.77 66.04 49.49
C PRO A 554 -21.67 65.05 49.87
N ASP A 555 -21.64 64.60 51.13
CA ASP A 555 -20.77 63.53 51.61
C ASP A 555 -21.53 62.19 51.62
N TYR A 556 -20.98 61.18 50.94
CA TYR A 556 -21.62 59.87 50.81
C TYR A 556 -20.62 58.74 50.99
N SER A 557 -20.93 57.77 51.86
CA SER A 557 -20.14 56.55 52.06
C SER A 557 -20.95 55.33 51.62
N PHE A 558 -20.29 54.39 50.93
CA PHE A 558 -20.91 53.21 50.35
C PHE A 558 -19.90 52.06 50.25
N TYR A 559 -20.38 50.88 49.88
CA TYR A 559 -19.54 49.70 49.62
C TYR A 559 -19.43 49.46 48.12
N VAL A 560 -18.19 49.28 47.64
CA VAL A 560 -17.90 49.00 46.22
C VAL A 560 -18.17 47.54 45.93
N MET A 561 -18.94 47.25 44.89
CA MET A 561 -19.37 45.88 44.56
C MET A 561 -19.24 45.55 43.06
N TYR A 562 -19.07 46.57 42.24
CA TYR A 562 -18.89 46.55 40.80
C TYR A 562 -18.18 47.86 40.43
N ASP A 563 -17.81 48.06 39.16
CA ASP A 563 -17.27 49.34 38.70
C ASP A 563 -18.34 50.44 38.81
N MET A 564 -18.09 51.46 39.62
CA MET A 564 -19.07 52.52 39.89
C MET A 564 -18.64 53.84 39.22
N ALA A 565 -19.61 54.53 38.62
CA ALA A 565 -19.40 55.84 37.99
C ALA A 565 -20.34 56.87 38.61
N LEU A 566 -19.84 57.61 39.61
CA LEU A 566 -20.62 58.53 40.40
C LEU A 566 -20.55 59.96 39.87
N GLU A 567 -21.70 60.60 39.73
CA GLU A 567 -21.80 62.01 39.37
C GLU A 567 -22.50 62.79 40.49
N ALA A 568 -21.86 63.87 40.94
CA ALA A 568 -22.53 64.88 41.75
C ALA A 568 -23.32 65.79 40.81
N CYS A 569 -24.65 65.77 40.97
CA CYS A 569 -25.56 66.57 40.16
C CYS A 569 -25.90 67.88 40.90
N TYR A 570 -25.92 68.98 40.16
CA TYR A 570 -26.21 70.31 40.68
C TYR A 570 -27.40 70.92 39.93
N VAL A 571 -28.23 71.68 40.65
CA VAL A 571 -29.37 72.43 40.10
C VAL A 571 -29.24 73.91 40.45
N ASP A 572 -30.04 74.76 39.82
CA ASP A 572 -30.15 76.17 40.23
C ASP A 572 -30.54 76.28 41.72
N ASP A 573 -30.03 77.30 42.38
CA ASP A 573 -30.23 77.52 43.81
C ASP A 573 -31.71 77.71 44.19
N ASP A 574 -32.52 78.25 43.28
CA ASP A 574 -33.97 78.41 43.38
C ASP A 574 -34.77 77.16 42.96
N ALA A 575 -34.16 76.22 42.23
CA ALA A 575 -34.84 75.02 41.75
C ALA A 575 -35.23 74.08 42.90
N GLU A 576 -36.44 73.54 42.87
CA GLU A 576 -36.87 72.49 43.79
C GLU A 576 -36.29 71.14 43.38
N VAL A 577 -35.68 70.44 44.34
CA VAL A 577 -35.24 69.04 44.15
C VAL A 577 -36.25 68.17 44.87
N GLU A 578 -37.02 67.40 44.13
CA GLU A 578 -37.91 66.38 44.70
C GLU A 578 -37.04 65.28 45.31
N LYS A 579 -36.97 65.26 46.66
CA LYS A 579 -36.15 64.29 47.39
C LYS A 579 -37.05 63.14 47.84
N GLY A 580 -36.77 61.95 47.34
CA GLY A 580 -37.38 60.70 47.78
C GLY A 580 -36.41 59.84 48.60
N PRO A 581 -36.90 58.81 49.29
CA PRO A 581 -36.06 57.75 49.82
C PRO A 581 -35.28 57.04 48.71
N THR A 582 -34.04 56.63 48.99
CA THR A 582 -33.27 55.74 48.12
C THR A 582 -32.80 54.53 48.92
N ILE A 583 -32.76 53.38 48.24
CA ILE A 583 -32.25 52.14 48.82
C ILE A 583 -31.56 51.27 47.76
N THR A 584 -30.39 50.75 48.09
CA THR A 584 -29.67 49.74 47.30
C THR A 584 -29.40 48.52 48.16
N CYS A 585 -29.33 47.34 47.53
CA CYS A 585 -28.91 46.10 48.17
C CYS A 585 -27.89 45.41 47.28
N THR A 586 -26.82 44.94 47.90
CA THR A 586 -25.78 44.15 47.25
C THR A 586 -25.46 42.93 48.10
N SER A 587 -24.93 41.90 47.45
CA SER A 587 -24.67 40.61 48.08
C SER A 587 -23.34 40.02 47.61
N LEU A 588 -22.54 39.52 48.54
CA LEU A 588 -21.22 38.93 48.29
C LEU A 588 -21.08 37.65 49.11
N TYR A 589 -20.47 36.60 48.55
CA TYR A 589 -20.03 35.45 49.32
C TYR A 589 -18.57 35.64 49.74
N ASP A 590 -18.31 35.51 51.04
CA ASP A 590 -16.97 35.52 51.62
C ASP A 590 -16.52 34.08 51.89
N ALA A 591 -15.66 33.57 51.00
CA ALA A 591 -15.11 32.22 51.08
C ALA A 591 -14.25 32.00 52.35
N GLY A 592 -13.61 33.05 52.87
CA GLY A 592 -12.79 32.95 54.09
C GLY A 592 -13.62 32.71 55.34
N THR A 593 -14.86 33.21 55.38
CA THR A 593 -15.76 33.03 56.53
C THR A 593 -16.90 32.04 56.29
N GLY A 594 -17.11 31.60 55.05
CA GLY A 594 -18.22 30.73 54.65
C GLY A 594 -19.58 31.39 54.83
N LYS A 595 -19.67 32.71 54.61
CA LYS A 595 -20.88 33.50 54.84
C LYS A 595 -21.18 34.40 53.65
N MET A 596 -22.47 34.57 53.38
CA MET A 596 -22.96 35.65 52.52
C MET A 596 -23.09 36.95 53.32
N LYS A 597 -22.55 38.02 52.77
CA LYS A 597 -22.66 39.39 53.26
C LYS A 597 -23.69 40.13 52.40
N PHE A 598 -24.79 40.56 53.02
CA PHE A 598 -25.78 41.43 52.39
C PHE A 598 -25.60 42.85 52.91
N THR A 599 -25.50 43.82 52.00
CA THR A 599 -25.24 45.22 52.32
C THR A 599 -26.35 46.09 51.75
N VAL A 600 -27.05 46.80 52.62
CA VAL A 600 -28.12 47.72 52.26
C VAL A 600 -27.70 49.14 52.56
N ASN A 601 -27.63 49.99 51.54
CA ASN A 601 -27.40 51.42 51.70
C ASN A 601 -28.72 52.15 51.54
N ARG A 602 -29.01 53.08 52.44
CA ARG A 602 -30.23 53.90 52.38
C ARG A 602 -29.91 55.37 52.57
N SER A 603 -30.69 56.22 51.91
CA SER A 603 -30.66 57.67 52.13
C SER A 603 -32.07 58.23 52.08
N LEU A 604 -32.58 58.66 53.23
CA LEU A 604 -33.85 59.35 53.35
C LEU A 604 -33.63 60.84 53.58
N PRO A 605 -34.39 61.72 52.91
CA PRO A 605 -34.37 63.17 53.15
C PRO A 605 -34.88 63.53 54.55
N GLY A 606 -34.65 64.78 54.97
CA GLY A 606 -35.29 65.32 56.18
C GLY A 606 -36.80 65.41 55.99
N GLY A 607 -37.58 65.17 57.06
CA GLY A 607 -39.05 65.11 57.01
C GLY A 607 -39.62 63.68 56.98
N TYR A 608 -38.78 62.68 56.72
CA TYR A 608 -39.13 61.27 56.84
C TYR A 608 -38.75 60.72 58.21
N THR A 609 -39.51 59.75 58.71
CA THR A 609 -39.19 58.96 59.92
C THR A 609 -39.11 57.49 59.55
N ILE A 610 -38.00 56.83 59.85
CA ILE A 610 -37.87 55.38 59.62
C ILE A 610 -38.64 54.63 60.70
N ILE A 611 -39.56 53.76 60.26
CA ILE A 611 -40.29 52.84 61.13
C ILE A 611 -39.46 51.56 61.32
N ARG A 612 -38.96 51.00 60.22
CA ARG A 612 -38.05 49.83 60.22
C ARG A 612 -37.35 49.70 58.89
N HIS A 613 -36.17 49.09 58.90
CA HIS A 613 -35.43 48.76 57.68
C HIS A 613 -34.58 47.51 57.89
N GLY A 614 -34.11 46.94 56.78
CA GLY A 614 -33.27 45.76 56.85
C GLY A 614 -33.10 45.07 55.51
N VAL A 615 -32.83 43.76 55.57
CA VAL A 615 -32.65 42.89 54.40
C VAL A 615 -33.70 41.78 54.43
N LEU A 616 -34.26 41.49 53.27
CA LEU A 616 -35.06 40.31 52.96
C LEU A 616 -34.21 39.35 52.12
N ILE A 617 -34.28 38.05 52.39
CA ILE A 617 -33.56 37.02 51.64
C ILE A 617 -34.43 35.79 51.37
N THR A 618 -34.24 35.14 50.23
CA THR A 618 -34.88 33.87 49.85
C THR A 618 -33.96 33.02 48.97
N GLN A 619 -34.16 31.70 48.96
CA GLN A 619 -33.55 30.78 47.97
C GLN A 619 -34.52 30.44 46.83
N ASP A 620 -35.79 30.80 46.97
CA ASP A 620 -36.80 30.55 45.96
C ASP A 620 -36.74 31.64 44.90
N GLU A 621 -36.24 31.26 43.72
CA GLU A 621 -36.15 32.14 42.55
C GLU A 621 -37.53 32.65 42.10
N SER A 622 -38.57 31.81 42.19
CA SER A 622 -39.92 32.21 41.80
C SER A 622 -40.47 33.33 42.69
N VAL A 623 -40.12 33.29 43.98
CA VAL A 623 -40.45 34.37 44.92
C VAL A 623 -39.62 35.61 44.59
N ALA A 624 -38.31 35.46 44.37
CA ALA A 624 -37.35 36.55 44.20
C ALA A 624 -37.66 37.56 43.08
N TYR A 625 -38.36 37.10 42.04
CA TYR A 625 -38.78 37.91 40.89
C TYR A 625 -40.30 38.18 40.85
N SER A 626 -41.01 37.87 41.94
CA SER A 626 -42.43 38.15 42.08
C SER A 626 -42.70 39.34 43.00
N ASP A 627 -43.95 39.81 42.99
CA ASP A 627 -44.45 40.80 43.94
C ASP A 627 -44.50 40.27 45.39
N ASN A 628 -44.27 38.97 45.59
CA ASN A 628 -44.24 38.35 46.93
C ASN A 628 -42.89 38.49 47.63
N PHE A 629 -41.84 39.01 46.98
CA PHE A 629 -40.55 39.28 47.64
C PHE A 629 -40.58 40.59 48.44
N VAL A 630 -41.45 40.59 49.45
CA VAL A 630 -41.80 41.72 50.31
C VAL A 630 -41.78 41.29 51.78
N HIS A 631 -41.77 42.27 52.68
CA HIS A 631 -41.71 41.99 54.09
C HIS A 631 -42.99 41.30 54.59
N GLY A 632 -42.85 40.12 55.19
CA GLY A 632 -43.95 39.41 55.86
C GLY A 632 -44.43 38.15 55.16
N THR A 633 -43.94 37.88 53.95
CA THR A 633 -44.15 36.61 53.23
C THR A 633 -43.47 35.45 53.94
N ALA A 634 -44.15 34.29 54.04
CA ALA A 634 -43.68 33.13 54.81
C ALA A 634 -42.36 32.53 54.29
N GLU A 635 -42.12 32.60 52.97
CA GLU A 635 -40.92 32.06 52.29
C GLU A 635 -39.73 33.03 52.27
N VAL A 636 -39.91 34.24 52.83
CA VAL A 636 -38.90 35.29 52.85
C VAL A 636 -38.34 35.44 54.26
N LYS A 637 -37.05 35.16 54.43
CA LYS A 637 -36.32 35.44 55.68
C LYS A 637 -36.00 36.93 55.75
N ARG A 638 -35.89 37.47 56.95
CA ARG A 638 -35.55 38.89 57.15
C ARG A 638 -34.53 39.09 58.28
N ALA A 639 -33.74 40.14 58.12
CA ALA A 639 -32.91 40.70 59.18
C ALA A 639 -33.21 42.19 59.31
N THR A 640 -33.66 42.62 60.48
CA THR A 640 -34.07 44.00 60.75
C THR A 640 -32.97 44.73 61.49
N ALA A 641 -32.60 45.92 61.02
CA ALA A 641 -31.64 46.77 61.69
C ALA A 641 -32.20 47.37 62.98
N LYS A 642 -31.32 47.78 63.89
CA LYS A 642 -31.70 48.32 65.20
C LYS A 642 -31.68 49.85 65.26
N ASP A 643 -30.93 50.49 64.37
CA ASP A 643 -30.86 51.94 64.25
C ASP A 643 -31.92 52.47 63.29
N ASN A 644 -32.34 53.73 63.46
CA ASN A 644 -33.31 54.39 62.58
C ASN A 644 -32.71 55.65 61.94
N THR A 645 -31.40 55.67 61.64
CA THR A 645 -30.77 56.85 61.02
C THR A 645 -31.21 57.00 59.57
N LEU A 646 -31.48 58.24 59.15
CA LEU A 646 -31.94 58.54 57.79
C LEU A 646 -30.91 58.24 56.71
N LEU A 647 -29.62 58.37 57.04
CA LEU A 647 -28.50 57.90 56.23
C LEU A 647 -27.81 56.76 56.97
N GLY A 648 -27.53 55.67 56.28
CA GLY A 648 -26.73 54.60 56.85
C GLY A 648 -26.60 53.38 55.96
N THR A 649 -25.65 52.53 56.33
CA THR A 649 -25.48 51.21 55.73
C THR A 649 -25.80 50.15 56.77
N TYR A 650 -26.58 49.15 56.38
CA TYR A 650 -26.84 47.97 57.18
C TYR A 650 -26.18 46.75 56.52
N VAL A 651 -25.34 46.05 57.29
CA VAL A 651 -24.63 44.85 56.83
C VAL A 651 -25.10 43.67 57.66
N VAL A 652 -25.51 42.59 57.01
CA VAL A 652 -25.83 41.32 57.67
C VAL A 652 -25.04 40.19 57.04
N ASN A 653 -24.42 39.37 57.88
CA ASN A 653 -23.72 38.16 57.46
C ASN A 653 -24.57 36.93 57.77
N PHE A 654 -24.72 36.06 56.81
CA PHE A 654 -25.56 34.87 56.87
C PHE A 654 -24.74 33.64 56.48
N LYS A 655 -24.76 32.59 57.32
CA LYS A 655 -24.07 31.34 57.01
C LYS A 655 -24.87 30.57 55.96
N CYS A 656 -24.20 30.09 54.92
CA CYS A 656 -24.79 29.32 53.83
C CYS A 656 -23.93 28.09 53.52
N ASN A 657 -24.44 27.20 52.67
CA ASN A 657 -23.67 26.09 52.12
C ASN A 657 -23.07 26.50 50.76
N LEU A 658 -21.93 25.91 50.39
CA LEU A 658 -21.38 26.04 49.04
C LEU A 658 -22.41 25.53 48.01
N GLY A 659 -22.55 26.26 46.91
CA GLY A 659 -23.55 26.02 45.88
C GLY A 659 -24.92 26.67 46.13
N ASP A 660 -25.18 27.19 47.34
CA ASP A 660 -26.44 27.89 47.60
C ASP A 660 -26.56 29.16 46.73
N VAL A 661 -27.73 29.34 46.11
CA VAL A 661 -28.12 30.61 45.48
C VAL A 661 -29.10 31.32 46.41
N TRP A 662 -28.81 32.58 46.71
CA TRP A 662 -29.66 33.44 47.53
C TRP A 662 -29.95 34.75 46.81
N TYR A 663 -31.20 35.16 46.92
CA TYR A 663 -31.72 36.44 46.44
C TYR A 663 -31.94 37.36 47.63
N SER A 664 -31.63 38.64 47.49
CA SER A 664 -31.73 39.63 48.56
C SER A 664 -32.35 40.94 48.10
N ARG A 665 -33.10 41.59 48.99
CA ARG A 665 -33.62 42.95 48.83
C ARG A 665 -33.44 43.74 50.11
N GLY A 666 -33.03 44.99 49.99
CA GLY A 666 -33.17 45.96 51.06
C GLY A 666 -34.61 46.41 51.15
N TYR A 667 -35.09 46.66 52.37
CA TYR A 667 -36.38 47.31 52.58
C TYR A 667 -36.24 48.45 53.58
N VAL A 668 -37.01 49.51 53.38
CA VAL A 668 -37.19 50.59 54.36
C VAL A 668 -38.66 50.99 54.39
N GLU A 669 -39.27 50.83 55.55
CA GLU A 669 -40.60 51.36 55.86
C GLU A 669 -40.43 52.68 56.61
N TYR A 670 -41.15 53.71 56.15
CA TYR A 670 -41.03 55.06 56.65
C TYR A 670 -42.39 55.76 56.69
N SER A 671 -42.51 56.76 57.55
CA SER A 671 -43.59 57.74 57.51
C SER A 671 -43.10 59.11 57.08
N TYR A 672 -44.00 59.90 56.48
CA TYR A 672 -43.76 61.28 56.08
C TYR A 672 -45.08 62.07 56.08
N THR A 673 -44.99 63.39 56.10
CA THR A 673 -46.16 64.27 55.95
C THR A 673 -46.27 64.68 54.48
N ASP A 674 -47.42 64.41 53.85
CA ASP A 674 -47.68 64.81 52.46
C ASP A 674 -47.98 66.31 52.32
N ALA A 675 -48.18 66.76 51.08
CA ALA A 675 -48.44 68.18 50.77
C ALA A 675 -49.75 68.71 51.39
N ASP A 676 -50.70 67.83 51.71
CA ASP A 676 -51.98 68.16 52.33
C ASP A 676 -51.90 68.13 53.88
N GLY A 677 -50.72 67.82 54.44
CA GLY A 677 -50.48 67.78 55.88
C GLY A 677 -50.86 66.46 56.54
N ASN A 678 -51.16 65.41 55.77
CA ASN A 678 -51.53 64.10 56.31
C ASN A 678 -50.28 63.23 56.54
N GLU A 679 -50.29 62.44 57.61
CA GLU A 679 -49.25 61.44 57.85
C GLU A 679 -49.48 60.22 56.96
N GLN A 680 -48.51 59.94 56.10
CA GLN A 680 -48.48 58.79 55.21
C GLN A 680 -47.44 57.79 55.72
N THR A 681 -47.65 56.51 55.43
CA THR A 681 -46.68 55.44 55.65
C THR A 681 -46.49 54.67 54.35
N ASP A 682 -45.25 54.40 54.01
CA ASP A 682 -44.89 53.69 52.78
C ASP A 682 -43.67 52.78 53.00
N ILE A 683 -43.49 51.82 52.11
CA ILE A 683 -42.38 50.87 52.15
C ILE A 683 -41.71 50.77 50.78
N MET A 684 -40.40 51.03 50.78
CA MET A 684 -39.58 50.93 49.58
C MET A 684 -38.69 49.70 49.64
N TYR A 685 -38.54 49.05 48.50
CA TYR A 685 -37.64 47.92 48.30
C TYR A 685 -36.55 48.27 47.29
N SER A 686 -35.34 47.77 47.49
CA SER A 686 -34.29 47.84 46.47
C SER A 686 -34.55 46.85 45.34
N ASN A 687 -33.77 46.95 44.27
CA ASN A 687 -33.62 45.87 43.31
C ASN A 687 -33.16 44.56 43.99
N THR A 688 -33.52 43.43 43.39
CA THR A 688 -33.08 42.11 43.83
C THR A 688 -31.60 41.91 43.49
N ALA A 689 -30.77 41.62 44.49
CA ALA A 689 -29.39 41.19 44.30
C ALA A 689 -29.29 39.66 44.45
N VAL A 690 -28.49 39.01 43.60
CA VAL A 690 -28.29 37.56 43.58
C VAL A 690 -26.87 37.25 44.02
N CYS A 691 -26.72 36.23 44.87
CA CYS A 691 -25.43 35.72 45.30
C CYS A 691 -25.40 34.20 45.18
N VAL A 692 -24.29 33.68 44.68
CA VAL A 692 -23.99 32.25 44.66
C VAL A 692 -22.84 32.01 45.62
N ALA A 693 -23.00 31.11 46.58
CA ALA A 693 -21.91 30.67 47.44
C ALA A 693 -20.97 29.79 46.61
N LYS A 694 -19.80 30.31 46.27
CA LYS A 694 -18.81 29.65 45.39
C LYS A 694 -17.58 29.22 46.16
#